data_AF-A0A1V3BVJ4-F1
#
_entry.id   AF-A0A1V3BVJ4-F1
#
_cell.length_a   1.000
_cell.length_b   1.000
_cell.length_c   1.000
_cell.angle_alpha   90.00
_cell.angle_beta   90.00
_cell.angle_gamma   90.00
#
_symmetry.space_group_name_H-M   'P 1'
#
loop_
_entity.id
_entity.type
_entity.pdbx_description
1 polymer ?
#
loop_
_entity_poly.entity_id
_entity_poly.type
_entity_poly.pdbx_seq_one_letter_code
_entity_poly.pdbx_strand_id
1 'polypeptide(L)'
;MVTTGGPVRPRERLGIEEFVDRFFGEGNDAGQYPAIVDSCRETLSAGPDGPIALPRHIEWRDWFAMYVISGNGTNTTQVRELIQAFVGPTYCTKGDTVPAVLDPADPVDSAVIEFAGPGSTFIVGAGTNKERRRRMRQALELMQRVAVTGPPRNWYIPKPLGRLLAEFQAALATGGQAVSEAALNEIEARGGITATNLAHLRIKRLDRLGRGKDLLAMEGLSNVLRQDPPLPVKQAVLNAIYSVHLCELLESGEFEAALDSLRGAALPAPLPLHEDVRDYGDEAATVLVTTAVGREDIPSMEEMVSALADTGYLKVLPEVVLRRVEELIGRPAPPPEVSEKNRPHQSSTSDSEPSSSASPESWLDLLPLAAQRETRALDIVRDEEWHNWPSPAESDEDISRFLDALDDSSWKNAWEIASGPFIEAVGYEYSAPHTALSFLTYALSFHRLGPGDLLAIQALTEIFLRSSPSPGDYRDILELVQSSCEQWVSPENAIVALDFADRLVLSACPDRAVRANLALALLGPLHRLQGRLEPSIIEFAHQLSGELEIPFEWHLPERLQEEDPLAGLPPLSLLLYSLDEAVLQRTEAKLRTLVPELKIALSHDKVGSDSLRHKSRNADLVVLATRCAKHAATGFITESAKKAHMTYADGSGSASLLRAAVDGLSHLAQDNQHV
;
A
#
# COMPACT_ATOMS: atom_id res chain seq x y z
N MET A 1 2.82 45.44 -41.56
CA MET A 1 1.83 44.38 -41.83
C MET A 1 2.58 43.09 -42.08
N VAL A 2 2.80 42.32 -41.01
CA VAL A 2 3.37 40.97 -41.06
C VAL A 2 2.29 40.08 -40.46
N THR A 3 1.57 39.37 -41.32
CA THR A 3 0.54 38.41 -40.93
C THR A 3 1.22 37.13 -40.45
N THR A 4 1.15 36.90 -39.15
CA THR A 4 1.55 35.66 -38.48
C THR A 4 0.55 34.55 -38.82
N GLY A 5 1.06 33.42 -39.28
CA GLY A 5 0.29 32.21 -39.52
C GLY A 5 -0.30 31.67 -38.22
N GLY A 6 -1.61 31.43 -38.22
CA GLY A 6 -2.32 30.80 -37.11
C GLY A 6 -1.95 29.32 -36.94
N PRO A 7 -2.27 28.72 -35.79
CA PRO A 7 -1.98 27.33 -35.49
C PRO A 7 -2.77 26.40 -36.42
N VAL A 8 -2.07 25.43 -37.01
CA VAL A 8 -2.66 24.34 -37.80
C VAL A 8 -3.61 23.55 -36.89
N ARG A 9 -4.89 23.50 -37.25
CA ARG A 9 -5.90 22.66 -36.57
C ARG A 9 -5.44 21.19 -36.60
N PRO A 10 -5.67 20.39 -35.54
CA PRO A 10 -5.48 18.95 -35.63
C PRO A 10 -6.42 18.42 -36.72
N ARG A 11 -5.90 17.69 -37.70
CA ARG A 11 -6.70 17.03 -38.75
C ARG A 11 -7.74 16.14 -38.05
N GLU A 12 -9.01 16.32 -38.39
CA GLU A 12 -10.09 15.42 -37.96
C GLU A 12 -9.72 14.00 -38.40
N ARG A 13 -9.73 13.04 -37.47
CA ARG A 13 -9.48 11.62 -37.78
C ARG A 13 -10.63 11.10 -38.66
N LEU A 14 -10.32 10.24 -39.62
CA LEU A 14 -11.31 9.58 -40.47
C LEU A 14 -12.36 8.85 -39.62
N GLY A 15 -13.63 9.01 -39.98
CA GLY A 15 -14.71 8.15 -39.45
C GLY A 15 -14.53 6.70 -39.88
N ILE A 16 -15.01 5.74 -39.09
CA ILE A 16 -14.84 4.30 -39.34
C ILE A 16 -15.33 3.90 -40.74
N GLU A 17 -16.51 4.39 -41.13
CA GLU A 17 -17.10 4.09 -42.45
C GLU A 17 -16.24 4.63 -43.60
N GLU A 18 -15.75 5.86 -43.47
CA GLU A 18 -14.89 6.50 -44.48
C GLU A 18 -13.51 5.81 -44.59
N PHE A 19 -12.98 5.33 -43.46
CA PHE A 19 -11.74 4.56 -43.43
C PHE A 19 -11.89 3.21 -44.11
N VAL A 20 -12.95 2.45 -43.84
CA VAL A 20 -13.19 1.14 -44.46
C VAL A 20 -13.30 1.27 -45.99
N ASP A 21 -14.06 2.26 -46.46
CA ASP A 21 -14.26 2.48 -47.89
C ASP A 21 -12.96 2.88 -48.60
N ARG A 22 -12.09 3.66 -47.94
CA ARG A 22 -10.76 4.02 -48.47
C ARG A 22 -9.76 2.85 -48.40
N PHE A 23 -9.77 2.07 -47.32
CA PHE A 23 -8.84 0.95 -47.12
C PHE A 23 -9.09 -0.22 -48.08
N PHE A 24 -10.36 -0.51 -48.39
CA PHE A 24 -10.76 -1.54 -49.35
C PHE A 24 -11.04 -1.01 -50.77
N GLY A 25 -10.70 0.26 -51.02
CA GLY A 25 -10.84 0.93 -52.31
C GLY A 25 -9.64 0.70 -53.24
N GLU A 26 -9.16 1.79 -53.85
CA GLU A 26 -8.04 1.73 -54.81
C GLU A 26 -6.76 1.17 -54.15
N GLY A 27 -6.15 0.15 -54.77
CA GLY A 27 -4.92 -0.45 -54.28
C GLY A 27 -5.10 -1.60 -53.28
N ASN A 28 -6.33 -2.07 -53.08
CA ASN A 28 -6.65 -3.28 -52.30
C ASN A 28 -7.75 -4.14 -52.92
N ASP A 29 -7.37 -5.21 -53.64
CA ASP A 29 -8.29 -6.17 -54.27
C ASP A 29 -9.07 -7.02 -53.25
N ALA A 30 -8.75 -6.95 -51.95
CA ALA A 30 -9.54 -7.60 -50.91
C ALA A 30 -10.97 -7.03 -50.81
N GLY A 31 -11.20 -5.79 -51.29
CA GLY A 31 -12.51 -5.16 -51.35
C GLY A 31 -13.52 -5.86 -52.26
N GLN A 32 -13.05 -6.73 -53.16
CA GLN A 32 -13.92 -7.53 -54.05
C GLN A 32 -14.68 -8.65 -53.31
N TYR A 33 -14.40 -8.88 -52.03
CA TYR A 33 -14.99 -9.94 -51.21
C TYR A 33 -15.87 -9.35 -50.09
N PRO A 34 -17.19 -9.20 -50.31
CA PRO A 34 -18.09 -8.53 -49.35
C PRO A 34 -18.04 -9.12 -47.94
N ALA A 35 -18.01 -10.45 -47.82
CA ALA A 35 -17.94 -11.13 -46.52
C ALA A 35 -16.68 -10.76 -45.70
N ILE A 36 -15.56 -10.41 -46.34
CA ILE A 36 -14.34 -9.97 -45.65
C ILE A 36 -14.49 -8.53 -45.20
N VAL A 37 -15.04 -7.67 -46.06
CA VAL A 37 -15.28 -6.25 -45.75
C VAL A 37 -16.28 -6.11 -44.60
N ASP A 38 -17.38 -6.85 -44.64
CA ASP A 38 -18.42 -6.83 -43.60
C ASP A 38 -17.86 -7.28 -42.24
N SER A 39 -17.09 -8.36 -42.21
CA SER A 39 -16.43 -8.84 -40.99
C SER A 39 -15.43 -7.83 -40.41
N CYS A 40 -14.69 -7.12 -41.27
CA CYS A 40 -13.76 -6.07 -40.83
C CYS A 40 -14.53 -4.84 -40.31
N ARG A 41 -15.65 -4.50 -40.93
CA ARG A 41 -16.54 -3.40 -40.51
C ARG A 41 -17.12 -3.66 -39.13
N GLU A 42 -17.67 -4.85 -38.90
CA GLU A 42 -18.17 -5.28 -37.58
C GLU A 42 -17.08 -5.18 -36.50
N THR A 43 -15.86 -5.61 -36.83
CA THR A 43 -14.71 -5.57 -35.91
C THR A 43 -14.31 -4.14 -35.55
N LEU A 44 -14.30 -3.22 -36.53
CA LEU A 44 -14.01 -1.81 -36.32
C LEU A 44 -15.11 -1.08 -35.53
N SER A 45 -16.38 -1.48 -35.70
CA SER A 45 -17.52 -0.89 -34.98
C SER A 45 -17.67 -1.38 -33.54
N ALA A 46 -17.10 -2.54 -33.18
CA ALA A 46 -17.20 -3.13 -31.84
C ALA A 46 -16.41 -2.38 -30.73
N GLY A 47 -15.57 -1.41 -31.09
CA GLY A 47 -14.82 -0.56 -30.16
C GLY A 47 -13.29 -0.68 -30.33
N PRO A 48 -12.50 0.37 -30.03
CA PRO A 48 -11.07 0.43 -30.35
C PRO A 48 -10.14 -0.16 -29.28
N ASP A 49 -10.64 -0.92 -28.30
CA ASP A 49 -9.88 -1.36 -27.11
C ASP A 49 -8.90 -2.52 -27.38
N GLY A 50 -8.60 -2.83 -28.65
CA GLY A 50 -7.67 -3.89 -29.05
C GLY A 50 -7.05 -3.67 -30.44
N PRO A 51 -6.04 -4.47 -30.82
CA PRO A 51 -5.44 -4.39 -32.14
C PRO A 51 -6.45 -4.79 -33.22
N ILE A 52 -6.41 -4.12 -34.36
CA ILE A 52 -7.25 -4.39 -35.53
C ILE A 52 -6.36 -5.00 -36.62
N ALA A 53 -6.75 -6.12 -37.23
CA ALA A 53 -6.01 -6.71 -38.35
C ALA A 53 -6.87 -6.78 -39.62
N LEU A 54 -6.41 -6.09 -40.66
CA LEU A 54 -7.10 -5.95 -41.94
C LEU A 54 -6.28 -6.56 -43.08
N PRO A 55 -6.90 -7.29 -44.01
CA PRO A 55 -6.20 -7.88 -45.15
C PRO A 55 -6.01 -6.86 -46.28
N ARG A 56 -4.78 -6.80 -46.80
CA ARG A 56 -4.48 -6.15 -48.09
C ARG A 56 -4.03 -7.19 -49.10
N HIS A 57 -4.69 -7.21 -50.25
CA HIS A 57 -4.38 -8.11 -51.36
C HIS A 57 -4.21 -7.33 -52.66
N ILE A 58 -3.20 -7.70 -53.46
CA ILE A 58 -2.96 -7.13 -54.78
C ILE A 58 -2.78 -8.30 -55.75
N GLU A 59 -3.81 -8.55 -56.57
CA GLU A 59 -3.95 -9.72 -57.43
C GLU A 59 -2.84 -9.79 -58.49
N TRP A 60 -2.57 -8.67 -59.17
CA TRP A 60 -1.60 -8.61 -60.26
C TRP A 60 -0.14 -8.82 -59.83
N ARG A 61 0.18 -8.60 -58.54
CA ARG A 61 1.50 -8.87 -57.95
C ARG A 61 1.56 -10.18 -57.16
N ASP A 62 0.43 -10.90 -57.05
CA ASP A 62 0.24 -12.00 -56.10
C ASP A 62 0.78 -11.63 -54.71
N TRP A 63 0.43 -10.43 -54.24
CA TRP A 63 0.94 -9.88 -52.98
C TRP A 63 -0.16 -9.84 -51.93
N PHE A 64 0.18 -10.26 -50.71
CA PHE A 64 -0.75 -10.33 -49.58
C PHE A 64 -0.03 -9.96 -48.28
N ALA A 65 -0.64 -9.08 -47.51
CA ALA A 65 -0.20 -8.76 -46.16
C ALA A 65 -1.40 -8.45 -45.24
N MET A 66 -1.17 -8.57 -43.94
CA MET A 66 -2.11 -8.16 -42.91
C MET A 66 -1.60 -6.87 -42.27
N TYR A 67 -2.44 -5.83 -42.29
CA TYR A 67 -2.22 -4.57 -41.60
C TYR A 67 -2.74 -4.71 -40.18
N VAL A 68 -1.83 -4.78 -39.21
CA VAL A 68 -2.19 -4.84 -37.79
C VAL A 68 -2.01 -3.46 -37.18
N ILE A 69 -3.12 -2.78 -36.94
CA ILE A 69 -3.21 -1.41 -36.43
C ILE A 69 -3.37 -1.49 -34.90
N SER A 70 -2.59 -0.71 -34.17
CA SER A 70 -2.73 -0.58 -32.73
C SER A 70 -3.98 0.25 -32.41
N GLY A 71 -4.91 -0.32 -31.63
CA GLY A 71 -6.12 0.37 -31.15
C GLY A 71 -5.83 1.47 -30.13
N ASN A 72 -6.86 2.18 -29.68
CA ASN A 72 -6.70 3.24 -28.66
C ASN A 72 -6.29 2.60 -27.32
N GLY A 73 -5.15 3.02 -26.75
CA GLY A 73 -4.65 2.51 -25.46
C GLY A 73 -3.69 1.31 -25.55
N THR A 74 -3.65 0.59 -26.68
CA THR A 74 -2.63 -0.47 -26.95
C THR A 74 -1.29 0.14 -27.37
N ASN A 75 -0.21 -0.16 -26.64
CA ASN A 75 1.15 0.23 -27.03
C ASN A 75 1.70 -0.74 -28.10
N THR A 76 2.43 -0.21 -29.09
CA THR A 76 3.16 -0.92 -30.15
C THR A 76 3.93 -2.16 -29.67
N THR A 77 4.52 -2.12 -28.48
CA THR A 77 5.24 -3.26 -27.87
C THR A 77 4.33 -4.46 -27.63
N GLN A 78 3.10 -4.23 -27.20
CA GLN A 78 2.12 -5.26 -26.88
C GLN A 78 1.56 -5.91 -28.15
N VAL A 79 1.26 -5.09 -29.17
CA VAL A 79 0.81 -5.59 -30.49
C VAL A 79 1.88 -6.48 -31.12
N ARG A 80 3.16 -6.10 -30.98
CA ARG A 80 4.29 -6.93 -31.42
C ARG A 80 4.32 -8.29 -30.72
N GLU A 81 4.19 -8.33 -29.40
CA GLU A 81 4.19 -9.59 -28.63
C GLU A 81 3.01 -10.48 -29.00
N LEU A 82 1.83 -9.90 -29.23
CA LEU A 82 0.65 -10.63 -29.71
C LEU A 82 0.87 -11.21 -31.12
N ILE A 83 1.44 -10.43 -32.04
CA ILE A 83 1.80 -10.94 -33.38
C ILE A 83 2.81 -12.09 -33.25
N GLN A 84 3.83 -11.95 -32.40
CA GLN A 84 4.84 -13.00 -32.19
C GLN A 84 4.23 -14.27 -31.57
N ALA A 85 3.31 -14.15 -30.62
CA ALA A 85 2.68 -15.28 -29.95
C ALA A 85 1.73 -16.07 -30.87
N PHE A 86 0.94 -15.37 -31.70
CA PHE A 86 -0.08 -15.99 -32.54
C PHE A 86 0.42 -16.39 -33.93
N VAL A 87 1.32 -15.58 -34.52
CA VAL A 87 1.84 -15.81 -35.87
C VAL A 87 3.24 -16.44 -35.80
N GLY A 88 4.13 -15.85 -34.99
CA GLY A 88 5.51 -16.28 -34.80
C GLY A 88 6.31 -16.45 -36.12
N PRO A 89 7.53 -17.03 -36.05
CA PRO A 89 8.32 -17.34 -37.25
C PRO A 89 7.69 -18.46 -38.10
N THR A 90 6.69 -19.17 -37.59
CA THR A 90 5.99 -20.27 -38.24
C THR A 90 5.19 -19.82 -39.46
N TYR A 91 4.56 -18.64 -39.39
CA TYR A 91 3.68 -18.12 -40.44
C TYR A 91 4.13 -16.77 -41.01
N CYS A 92 4.89 -15.98 -40.24
CA CYS A 92 5.44 -14.71 -40.69
C CYS A 92 6.76 -14.90 -41.46
N THR A 93 6.93 -14.14 -42.54
CA THR A 93 8.22 -14.02 -43.25
C THR A 93 8.92 -12.68 -43.00
N LYS A 94 8.15 -11.60 -42.74
CA LYS A 94 8.62 -10.23 -42.41
C LYS A 94 7.51 -9.44 -41.69
N GLY A 95 7.89 -8.48 -40.84
CA GLY A 95 7.03 -7.39 -40.37
C GLY A 95 6.39 -7.54 -39.00
N ASP A 96 6.89 -8.45 -38.16
CA ASP A 96 6.41 -8.77 -36.80
C ASP A 96 7.27 -8.17 -35.67
N THR A 97 8.28 -7.35 -35.99
CA THR A 97 9.27 -6.86 -35.02
C THR A 97 9.21 -5.36 -34.75
N VAL A 98 8.92 -4.56 -35.77
CA VAL A 98 8.79 -3.10 -35.69
C VAL A 98 7.64 -2.61 -36.57
N PRO A 99 6.98 -1.49 -36.23
CA PRO A 99 5.99 -0.87 -37.10
C PRO A 99 6.54 -0.59 -38.48
N ALA A 100 5.68 -0.73 -39.48
CA ALA A 100 6.00 -0.39 -40.85
C ALA A 100 6.04 1.13 -41.04
N VAL A 101 7.00 1.59 -41.84
CA VAL A 101 6.97 2.95 -42.38
C VAL A 101 6.02 2.95 -43.56
N LEU A 102 4.86 3.56 -43.39
CA LEU A 102 3.79 3.65 -44.38
C LEU A 102 4.10 4.73 -45.43
N ASP A 103 3.76 4.48 -46.70
CA ASP A 103 3.97 5.43 -47.81
C ASP A 103 2.76 6.35 -47.97
N PRO A 104 2.88 7.67 -47.72
CA PRO A 104 1.76 8.61 -47.89
C PRO A 104 1.25 8.74 -49.33
N ALA A 105 2.04 8.30 -50.33
CA ALA A 105 1.63 8.30 -51.74
C ALA A 105 0.77 7.08 -52.12
N ASP A 106 0.76 6.03 -51.29
CA ASP A 106 -0.09 4.86 -51.49
C ASP A 106 -1.49 5.11 -50.88
N PRO A 107 -2.59 4.91 -51.64
CA PRO A 107 -3.93 5.25 -51.16
C PRO A 107 -4.36 4.52 -49.88
N VAL A 108 -3.93 3.26 -49.70
CA VAL A 108 -4.29 2.43 -48.54
C VAL A 108 -3.47 2.85 -47.33
N ASP A 109 -2.16 3.03 -47.50
CA ASP A 109 -1.26 3.51 -46.43
C ASP A 109 -1.66 4.91 -45.95
N SER A 110 -2.02 5.81 -46.87
CA SER A 110 -2.52 7.15 -46.56
C SER A 110 -3.80 7.12 -45.71
N ALA A 111 -4.73 6.21 -46.02
CA ALA A 111 -5.95 6.02 -45.21
C ALA A 111 -5.62 5.52 -43.80
N VAL A 112 -4.64 4.62 -43.64
CA VAL A 112 -4.20 4.12 -42.33
C VAL A 112 -3.50 5.21 -41.52
N ILE A 113 -2.63 6.02 -42.13
CA ILE A 113 -1.95 7.13 -41.47
C ILE A 113 -2.97 8.14 -40.92
N GLU A 114 -4.02 8.44 -41.69
CA GLU A 114 -5.04 9.43 -41.33
C GLU A 114 -6.05 8.90 -40.29
N PHE A 115 -6.24 7.58 -40.24
CA PHE A 115 -7.07 6.91 -39.23
C PHE A 115 -6.34 6.67 -37.89
N ALA A 116 -5.12 6.10 -37.93
CA ALA A 116 -4.41 5.59 -36.74
C ALA A 116 -3.08 6.30 -36.44
N GLY A 117 -2.68 7.28 -37.26
CA GLY A 117 -1.41 7.99 -37.11
C GLY A 117 -0.18 7.22 -37.65
N PRO A 118 0.97 7.90 -37.82
CA PRO A 118 2.19 7.26 -38.26
C PRO A 118 2.82 6.38 -37.15
N GLY A 119 3.34 5.21 -37.51
CA GLY A 119 4.11 4.34 -36.59
C GLY A 119 3.29 3.42 -35.67
N SER A 120 1.97 3.33 -35.88
CA SER A 120 1.05 2.49 -35.09
C SER A 120 0.69 1.16 -35.75
N THR A 121 1.21 0.89 -36.96
CA THR A 121 0.79 -0.23 -37.81
C THR A 121 1.93 -1.17 -38.16
N PHE A 122 1.70 -2.48 -38.05
CA PHE A 122 2.58 -3.54 -38.53
C PHE A 122 2.04 -4.13 -39.84
N ILE A 123 2.93 -4.42 -40.80
CA ILE A 123 2.57 -5.09 -42.05
C ILE A 123 3.14 -6.51 -42.03
N VAL A 124 2.31 -7.49 -41.71
CA VAL A 124 2.71 -8.89 -41.52
C VAL A 124 2.49 -9.68 -42.81
N GLY A 125 3.58 -10.25 -43.37
CA GLY A 125 3.55 -11.00 -44.63
C GLY A 125 3.82 -12.51 -44.49
N ALA A 126 3.11 -13.34 -45.27
CA ALA A 126 3.23 -14.81 -45.26
C ALA A 126 3.91 -15.43 -46.51
N GLY A 127 4.54 -14.62 -47.37
CA GLY A 127 5.11 -15.07 -48.64
C GLY A 127 4.04 -15.49 -49.68
N THR A 128 4.39 -16.36 -50.63
CA THR A 128 3.54 -16.76 -51.78
C THR A 128 2.66 -18.00 -51.54
N ASN A 129 2.80 -18.69 -50.40
CA ASN A 129 2.03 -19.90 -50.12
C ASN A 129 0.60 -19.57 -49.67
N LYS A 130 -0.39 -19.95 -50.48
CA LYS A 130 -1.83 -19.70 -50.23
C LYS A 130 -2.34 -20.31 -48.92
N GLU A 131 -1.88 -21.50 -48.54
CA GLU A 131 -2.28 -22.14 -47.29
C GLU A 131 -1.69 -21.42 -46.07
N ARG A 132 -0.44 -20.96 -46.18
CA ARG A 132 0.22 -20.15 -45.14
C ARG A 132 -0.47 -18.79 -44.95
N ARG A 133 -0.87 -18.12 -46.05
CA ARG A 133 -1.67 -16.88 -45.99
C ARG A 133 -3.00 -17.09 -45.27
N ARG A 134 -3.69 -18.20 -45.55
CA ARG A 134 -4.97 -18.55 -44.88
C ARG A 134 -4.77 -18.76 -43.38
N ARG A 135 -3.76 -19.53 -42.98
CA ARG A 135 -3.47 -19.81 -41.56
C ARG A 135 -3.03 -18.56 -40.80
N MET A 136 -2.19 -17.70 -41.42
CA MET A 136 -1.80 -16.42 -40.82
C MET A 136 -3.00 -15.51 -40.57
N ARG A 137 -3.90 -15.39 -41.56
CA ARG A 137 -5.12 -14.60 -41.41
C ARG A 137 -6.00 -15.13 -40.28
N GLN A 138 -6.24 -16.45 -40.23
CA GLN A 138 -7.02 -17.07 -39.15
C GLN A 138 -6.39 -16.88 -37.76
N ALA A 139 -5.06 -16.93 -37.66
CA ALA A 139 -4.35 -16.68 -36.41
C ALA A 139 -4.49 -15.22 -35.95
N LEU A 140 -4.41 -14.25 -36.85
CA LEU A 140 -4.59 -12.83 -36.54
C LEU A 140 -6.07 -12.48 -36.25
N GLU A 141 -7.04 -13.13 -36.91
CA GLU A 141 -8.47 -13.02 -36.56
C GLU A 141 -8.76 -13.62 -35.16
N LEU A 142 -8.09 -14.71 -34.79
CA LEU A 142 -8.17 -15.27 -33.44
C LEU A 142 -7.54 -14.34 -32.41
N MET A 143 -6.37 -13.77 -32.71
CA MET A 143 -5.69 -12.79 -31.86
C MET A 143 -6.59 -11.60 -31.55
N GLN A 144 -7.24 -11.01 -32.57
CA GLN A 144 -8.18 -9.90 -32.40
C GLN A 144 -9.34 -10.29 -31.48
N ARG A 145 -9.97 -11.45 -31.71
CA ARG A 145 -11.06 -11.92 -30.86
C ARG A 145 -10.63 -12.15 -29.41
N VAL A 146 -9.46 -12.75 -29.19
CA VAL A 146 -8.91 -12.97 -27.84
C VAL A 146 -8.56 -11.65 -27.15
N ALA A 147 -8.05 -10.67 -27.90
CA ALA A 147 -7.74 -9.35 -27.35
C ALA A 147 -8.99 -8.59 -26.92
N VAL A 148 -10.09 -8.69 -27.68
CA VAL A 148 -11.38 -8.03 -27.39
C VAL A 148 -12.19 -8.75 -26.29
N THR A 149 -12.05 -10.09 -26.16
CA THR A 149 -12.82 -10.90 -25.19
C THR A 149 -12.08 -11.22 -23.90
N GLY A 150 -10.79 -10.88 -23.80
CA GLY A 150 -10.04 -11.07 -22.56
C GLY A 150 -10.56 -10.10 -21.49
N PRO A 151 -10.70 -10.51 -20.21
CA PRO A 151 -10.74 -9.54 -19.13
C PRO A 151 -9.54 -8.60 -19.31
N PRO A 152 -9.66 -7.29 -19.03
CA PRO A 152 -8.53 -6.37 -19.13
C PRO A 152 -7.39 -6.98 -18.32
N ARG A 153 -6.46 -7.62 -19.03
CA ARG A 153 -5.28 -8.18 -18.40
C ARG A 153 -4.58 -6.93 -17.91
N ASN A 154 -4.48 -6.79 -16.59
CA ASN A 154 -3.53 -5.89 -15.95
C ASN A 154 -2.14 -6.39 -16.36
N TRP A 155 -1.77 -6.11 -17.61
CA TRP A 155 -0.40 -6.15 -18.06
C TRP A 155 0.34 -5.26 -17.09
N TYR A 156 1.36 -5.84 -16.46
CA TYR A 156 2.25 -5.21 -15.52
C TYR A 156 2.99 -4.08 -16.24
N ILE A 157 2.31 -2.96 -16.51
CA ILE A 157 2.96 -1.70 -16.82
C ILE A 157 3.82 -1.44 -15.59
N PRO A 158 5.15 -1.31 -15.76
CA PRO A 158 6.01 -1.08 -14.62
C PRO A 158 5.52 0.16 -13.87
N LYS A 159 4.96 -0.02 -12.67
CA LYS A 159 4.47 1.08 -11.84
C LYS A 159 5.60 2.12 -11.66
N PRO A 160 5.37 3.42 -11.90
CA PRO A 160 6.40 4.42 -11.62
C PRO A 160 6.90 4.30 -10.17
N LEU A 161 8.18 4.58 -9.91
CA LEU A 161 8.75 4.46 -8.54
C LEU A 161 7.92 5.20 -7.48
N GLY A 162 7.44 6.41 -7.79
CA GLY A 162 6.56 7.18 -6.90
C GLY A 162 5.26 6.44 -6.56
N ARG A 163 4.72 5.67 -7.50
CA ARG A 163 3.53 4.85 -7.28
C ARG A 163 3.81 3.66 -6.37
N LEU A 164 4.97 3.01 -6.52
CA LEU A 164 5.38 1.93 -5.62
C LEU A 164 5.63 2.42 -4.20
N LEU A 165 6.26 3.60 -4.06
CA LEU A 165 6.46 4.23 -2.76
C LEU A 165 5.12 4.57 -2.11
N ALA A 166 4.16 5.11 -2.86
CA ALA A 166 2.81 5.37 -2.36
C ALA A 166 2.10 4.10 -1.88
N GLU A 167 2.18 3.02 -2.67
CA GLU A 167 1.60 1.71 -2.28
C GLU A 167 2.29 1.13 -1.04
N PHE A 168 3.61 1.27 -0.94
CA PHE A 168 4.38 0.88 0.25
C PHE A 168 3.94 1.67 1.49
N GLN A 169 3.82 3.01 1.40
CA GLN A 169 3.39 3.84 2.53
C GLN A 169 1.94 3.53 2.93
N ALA A 170 1.03 3.39 1.96
CA ALA A 170 -0.36 3.04 2.22
C ALA A 170 -0.47 1.67 2.91
N ALA A 171 0.30 0.68 2.47
CA ALA A 171 0.35 -0.63 3.10
C ALA A 171 0.89 -0.54 4.54
N LEU A 172 1.94 0.23 4.80
CA LEU A 172 2.45 0.42 6.17
C LEU A 172 1.43 1.11 7.08
N ALA A 173 0.80 2.20 6.62
CA ALA A 173 -0.22 2.93 7.38
C ALA A 173 -1.45 2.07 7.72
N THR A 174 -1.70 1.04 6.93
CA THR A 174 -2.84 0.11 7.09
C THR A 174 -2.45 -1.25 7.66
N GLY A 175 -1.19 -1.46 8.03
CA GLY A 175 -0.69 -2.72 8.58
C GLY A 175 -0.46 -3.86 7.57
N GLY A 176 -0.56 -3.61 6.26
CA GLY A 176 -0.34 -4.62 5.22
C GLY A 176 1.12 -5.12 5.16
N GLN A 177 1.43 -6.20 5.88
CA GLN A 177 2.77 -6.80 5.92
C GLN A 177 3.18 -7.38 4.56
N ALA A 178 2.29 -8.12 3.91
CA ALA A 178 2.61 -8.82 2.66
C ALA A 178 2.65 -7.83 1.49
N VAL A 179 1.70 -6.88 1.46
CA VAL A 179 1.66 -5.82 0.45
C VAL A 179 2.88 -4.90 0.54
N SER A 180 3.30 -4.52 1.76
CA SER A 180 4.52 -3.69 1.94
C SER A 180 5.80 -4.44 1.54
N GLU A 181 5.90 -5.75 1.81
CA GLU A 181 7.02 -6.59 1.37
C GLU A 181 7.07 -6.70 -0.16
N ALA A 182 5.94 -6.97 -0.80
CA ALA A 182 5.85 -7.09 -2.25
C ALA A 182 6.25 -5.77 -2.95
N ALA A 183 5.76 -4.63 -2.43
CA ALA A 183 6.14 -3.32 -2.95
C ALA A 183 7.64 -3.05 -2.78
N LEU A 184 8.22 -3.40 -1.62
CA LEU A 184 9.65 -3.22 -1.35
C LEU A 184 10.53 -4.09 -2.26
N ASN A 185 10.16 -5.35 -2.47
CA ASN A 185 10.84 -6.27 -3.39
C ASN A 185 10.77 -5.77 -4.84
N GLU A 186 9.64 -5.19 -5.25
CA GLU A 186 9.49 -4.59 -6.58
C GLU A 186 10.35 -3.33 -6.75
N ILE A 187 10.46 -2.49 -5.71
CA ILE A 187 11.37 -1.33 -5.68
C ILE A 187 12.82 -1.77 -5.81
N GLU A 188 13.23 -2.79 -5.04
CA GLU A 188 14.59 -3.34 -5.09
C GLU A 188 14.93 -3.95 -6.46
N ALA A 189 14.03 -4.76 -7.02
CA ALA A 189 14.23 -5.42 -8.30
C ALA A 189 14.38 -4.44 -9.48
N ARG A 190 13.75 -3.26 -9.40
CA ARG A 190 13.80 -2.24 -10.44
C ARG A 190 15.03 -1.34 -10.37
N GLY A 191 15.58 -1.17 -9.17
CA GLY A 191 16.59 -0.15 -8.92
C GLY A 191 16.03 1.27 -9.06
N GLY A 192 16.92 2.27 -9.13
CA GLY A 192 16.54 3.69 -9.16
C GLY A 192 16.44 4.36 -7.79
N ILE A 193 16.71 3.62 -6.71
CA ILE A 193 17.04 4.16 -5.39
C ILE A 193 18.43 3.69 -4.97
N THR A 194 19.09 4.47 -4.13
CA THR A 194 20.40 4.09 -3.57
C THR A 194 20.24 2.95 -2.57
N ALA A 195 21.31 2.18 -2.34
CA ALA A 195 21.32 1.15 -1.30
C ALA A 195 21.01 1.72 0.10
N THR A 196 21.46 2.94 0.38
CA THR A 196 21.12 3.69 1.61
C THR A 196 19.62 3.94 1.72
N ASN A 197 18.97 4.44 0.66
CA ASN A 197 17.53 4.69 0.68
C ASN A 197 16.72 3.40 0.82
N LEU A 198 17.17 2.30 0.19
CA LEU A 198 16.55 0.99 0.38
C LEU A 198 16.67 0.50 1.83
N ALA A 199 17.83 0.70 2.46
CA ALA A 199 18.03 0.40 3.87
C ALA A 199 17.11 1.23 4.77
N HIS A 200 16.90 2.52 4.47
CA HIS A 200 15.94 3.36 5.20
C HIS A 200 14.50 2.83 5.09
N LEU A 201 14.06 2.40 3.90
CA LEU A 201 12.74 1.81 3.71
C LEU A 201 12.59 0.48 4.47
N ARG A 202 13.64 -0.36 4.49
CA ARG A 202 13.67 -1.60 5.29
C ARG A 202 13.56 -1.31 6.78
N ILE A 203 14.34 -0.35 7.29
CA ILE A 203 14.29 0.08 8.70
C ILE A 203 12.87 0.57 9.04
N LYS A 204 12.32 1.48 8.23
CA LYS A 204 10.96 2.00 8.42
C LYS A 204 9.92 0.88 8.47
N ARG A 205 10.00 -0.08 7.54
CA ARG A 205 9.07 -1.22 7.54
C ARG A 205 9.20 -2.07 8.80
N LEU A 206 10.42 -2.42 9.21
CA LEU A 206 10.64 -3.26 10.40
C LEU A 206 10.16 -2.55 11.68
N ASP A 207 10.42 -1.25 11.81
CA ASP A 207 9.95 -0.44 12.92
C ASP A 207 8.42 -0.38 12.98
N ARG A 208 7.77 -0.11 11.84
CA ARG A 208 6.29 -0.07 11.72
C ARG A 208 5.62 -1.40 12.00
N LEU A 209 6.29 -2.51 11.69
CA LEU A 209 5.82 -3.86 12.02
C LEU A 209 6.20 -4.30 13.45
N GLY A 210 6.89 -3.45 14.22
CA GLY A 210 7.36 -3.74 15.58
C GLY A 210 8.44 -4.85 15.63
N ARG A 211 9.15 -5.08 14.52
CA ARG A 211 10.18 -6.12 14.37
C ARG A 211 11.56 -5.61 14.83
N GLY A 212 11.64 -5.13 16.06
CA GLY A 212 12.86 -4.52 16.63
C GLY A 212 14.09 -5.45 16.58
N LYS A 213 13.93 -6.75 16.87
CA LYS A 213 15.02 -7.74 16.79
C LYS A 213 15.61 -7.85 15.39
N ASP A 214 14.75 -7.96 14.39
CA ASP A 214 15.18 -8.07 12.99
C ASP A 214 15.81 -6.77 12.50
N LEU A 215 15.31 -5.62 12.98
CA LEU A 215 15.89 -4.31 12.69
C LEU A 215 17.32 -4.23 13.24
N LEU A 216 17.54 -4.57 14.52
CA LEU A 216 18.87 -4.55 15.14
C LEU A 216 19.82 -5.60 14.55
N ALA A 217 19.29 -6.71 14.03
CA ALA A 217 20.07 -7.75 13.36
C ALA A 217 20.42 -7.41 11.90
N MET A 218 19.94 -6.28 11.36
CA MET A 218 20.13 -5.94 9.95
C MET A 218 21.61 -5.69 9.62
N GLU A 219 22.09 -6.37 8.56
CA GLU A 219 23.46 -6.20 8.09
C GLU A 219 23.74 -4.76 7.65
N GLY A 220 24.85 -4.19 8.12
CA GLY A 220 25.27 -2.84 7.75
C GLY A 220 24.51 -1.72 8.44
N LEU A 221 23.68 -1.98 9.46
CA LEU A 221 22.95 -0.94 10.21
C LEU A 221 23.88 0.18 10.74
N SER A 222 25.02 -0.18 11.33
CA SER A 222 26.02 0.81 11.79
C SER A 222 26.59 1.67 10.65
N ASN A 223 26.62 1.16 9.42
CA ASN A 223 27.05 1.95 8.26
C ASN A 223 25.97 2.95 7.84
N VAL A 224 24.68 2.60 8.00
CA VAL A 224 23.56 3.52 7.78
C VAL A 224 23.63 4.67 8.79
N LEU A 225 23.79 4.37 10.08
CA LEU A 225 23.90 5.40 11.13
C LEU A 225 25.12 6.31 10.94
N ARG A 226 26.25 5.78 10.46
CA ARG A 226 27.44 6.58 10.14
C ARG A 226 27.23 7.59 9.00
N GLN A 227 26.19 7.43 8.19
CA GLN A 227 25.85 8.35 7.09
C GLN A 227 24.96 9.50 7.55
N ASP A 228 24.70 9.63 8.87
CA ASP A 228 23.79 10.63 9.45
C ASP A 228 22.41 10.58 8.78
N PRO A 229 21.67 9.46 8.96
CA PRO A 229 20.40 9.27 8.28
C PRO A 229 19.32 10.19 8.88
N PRO A 230 18.20 10.38 8.16
CA PRO A 230 17.09 11.19 8.64
C PRO A 230 16.59 10.78 10.04
N LEU A 231 16.03 11.74 10.76
CA LEU A 231 15.53 11.55 12.13
C LEU A 231 14.63 10.30 12.29
N PRO A 232 13.65 9.99 11.42
CA PRO A 232 12.83 8.80 11.59
C PRO A 232 13.61 7.48 11.53
N VAL A 233 14.71 7.44 10.79
CA VAL A 233 15.59 6.26 10.73
C VAL A 233 16.34 6.09 12.05
N LYS A 234 16.83 7.20 12.62
CA LYS A 234 17.49 7.19 13.94
C LYS A 234 16.49 6.81 15.04
N GLN A 235 15.30 7.40 15.02
CA GLN A 235 14.20 7.08 15.92
C GLN A 235 13.79 5.61 15.82
N ALA A 236 13.62 5.05 14.62
CA ALA A 236 13.30 3.64 14.43
C ALA A 236 14.35 2.70 15.06
N VAL A 237 15.63 3.04 14.94
CA VAL A 237 16.71 2.28 15.60
C VAL A 237 16.63 2.40 17.12
N LEU A 238 16.41 3.60 17.65
CA LEU A 238 16.26 3.81 19.09
C LEU A 238 15.01 3.09 19.64
N ASN A 239 13.89 3.14 18.93
CA ASN A 239 12.66 2.41 19.28
C ASN A 239 12.89 0.89 19.29
N ALA A 240 13.69 0.37 18.35
CA ALA A 240 14.10 -1.02 18.35
C ALA A 240 14.99 -1.36 19.56
N ILE A 241 15.92 -0.48 19.95
CA ILE A 241 16.73 -0.65 21.17
C ILE A 241 15.84 -0.63 22.41
N TYR A 242 14.90 0.32 22.50
CA TYR A 242 13.96 0.41 23.61
C TYR A 242 13.16 -0.87 23.75
N SER A 243 12.48 -1.28 22.68
CA SER A 243 11.62 -2.47 22.68
C SER A 243 12.39 -3.73 23.06
N VAL A 244 13.59 -3.93 22.50
CA VAL A 244 14.38 -5.17 22.70
C VAL A 244 15.11 -5.21 24.04
N HIS A 245 15.70 -4.09 24.47
CA HIS A 245 16.65 -4.08 25.59
C HIS A 245 16.13 -3.41 26.86
N LEU A 246 15.14 -2.52 26.77
CA LEU A 246 14.75 -1.66 27.89
C LEU A 246 13.32 -1.85 28.38
N CYS A 247 12.34 -1.94 27.46
CA CYS A 247 10.91 -1.84 27.75
C CYS A 247 10.48 -2.74 28.92
N GLU A 248 10.77 -4.05 28.83
CA GLU A 248 10.41 -5.02 29.86
C GLU A 248 11.11 -4.78 31.21
N LEU A 249 12.39 -4.42 31.19
CA LEU A 249 13.21 -4.25 32.40
C LEU A 249 12.85 -2.97 33.15
N LEU A 250 12.62 -1.88 32.41
CA LEU A 250 12.24 -0.58 33.00
C LEU A 250 10.82 -0.62 33.59
N GLU A 251 9.87 -1.28 32.93
CA GLU A 251 8.52 -1.49 33.48
C GLU A 251 8.54 -2.36 34.74
N SER A 252 9.44 -3.35 34.81
CA SER A 252 9.63 -4.18 36.01
C SER A 252 10.42 -3.46 37.12
N GLY A 253 10.88 -2.23 36.86
CA GLY A 253 11.68 -1.41 37.76
C GLY A 253 13.14 -1.86 37.93
N GLU A 254 13.63 -2.74 37.06
CA GLU A 254 14.97 -3.34 37.09
C GLU A 254 15.99 -2.48 36.32
N PHE A 255 16.29 -1.29 36.83
CA PHE A 255 17.16 -0.32 36.16
C PHE A 255 18.57 -0.85 35.83
N GLU A 256 19.23 -1.45 36.81
CA GLU A 256 20.62 -1.93 36.64
C GLU A 256 20.68 -3.08 35.62
N ALA A 257 19.67 -3.96 35.60
CA ALA A 257 19.57 -4.99 34.58
C ALA A 257 19.36 -4.39 33.18
N ALA A 258 18.64 -3.28 33.07
CA ALA A 258 18.46 -2.55 31.82
C ALA A 258 19.79 -1.96 31.30
N LEU A 259 20.63 -1.40 32.19
CA LEU A 259 21.97 -0.94 31.83
C LEU A 259 22.88 -2.08 31.41
N ASP A 260 22.86 -3.21 32.14
CA ASP A 260 23.66 -4.37 31.79
C ASP A 260 23.23 -4.99 30.45
N SER A 261 21.92 -4.97 30.15
CA SER A 261 21.37 -5.35 28.83
C SER A 261 21.94 -4.48 27.71
N LEU A 262 21.95 -3.14 27.87
CA LEU A 262 22.54 -2.23 26.89
C LEU A 262 24.06 -2.42 26.74
N ARG A 263 24.79 -2.63 27.84
CA ARG A 263 26.25 -2.85 27.83
C ARG A 263 26.65 -4.18 27.19
N GLY A 264 25.86 -5.22 27.43
CA GLY A 264 26.07 -6.55 26.87
C GLY A 264 25.65 -6.67 25.39
N ALA A 265 24.82 -5.75 24.91
CA ALA A 265 24.35 -5.73 23.54
C ALA A 265 25.39 -5.13 22.58
N ALA A 266 25.51 -5.74 21.39
CA ALA A 266 26.25 -5.15 20.28
C ALA A 266 25.40 -4.07 19.60
N LEU A 267 25.16 -2.95 20.31
CA LEU A 267 24.33 -1.86 19.83
C LEU A 267 24.91 -1.25 18.54
N PRO A 268 24.05 -0.84 17.59
CA PRO A 268 24.50 -0.15 16.39
C PRO A 268 25.11 1.21 16.76
N ALA A 269 26.16 1.62 16.04
CA ALA A 269 26.93 2.82 16.36
C ALA A 269 27.24 3.65 15.10
N PRO A 270 27.27 5.00 15.20
CA PRO A 270 27.07 5.81 16.41
C PRO A 270 25.59 5.98 16.79
N LEU A 271 25.30 6.14 18.09
CA LEU A 271 23.99 6.59 18.58
C LEU A 271 23.97 8.13 18.67
N PRO A 272 22.83 8.80 18.42
CA PRO A 272 22.71 10.26 18.39
C PRO A 272 22.62 10.89 19.79
N LEU A 273 23.61 10.65 20.65
CA LEU A 273 23.61 11.10 22.06
C LEU A 273 23.76 12.62 22.24
N HIS A 274 24.11 13.36 21.19
CA HIS A 274 24.32 14.81 21.24
C HIS A 274 23.20 15.60 20.54
N GLU A 275 22.19 14.91 20.03
CA GLU A 275 21.04 15.56 19.39
C GLU A 275 20.00 15.96 20.43
N ASP A 276 19.12 16.89 20.05
CA ASP A 276 18.06 17.36 20.92
C ASP A 276 17.04 16.24 21.15
N VAL A 277 16.89 15.85 22.42
CA VAL A 277 15.98 14.76 22.81
C VAL A 277 14.51 15.08 22.47
N ARG A 278 14.16 16.36 22.30
CA ARG A 278 12.79 16.79 21.97
C ARG A 278 12.37 16.45 20.54
N ASP A 279 13.34 16.19 19.66
CA ASP A 279 13.05 15.78 18.30
C ASP A 279 12.60 14.30 18.22
N TYR A 280 12.81 13.54 19.30
CA TYR A 280 12.55 12.10 19.34
C TYR A 280 11.28 11.76 20.11
N GLY A 281 10.61 10.70 19.68
CA GLY A 281 9.51 10.08 20.41
C GLY A 281 9.93 9.48 21.77
N ASP A 282 8.93 9.21 22.60
CA ASP A 282 9.01 8.74 23.99
C ASP A 282 10.01 7.58 24.22
N GLU A 283 9.93 6.54 23.39
CA GLU A 283 10.80 5.36 23.49
C GLU A 283 12.25 5.70 23.19
N ALA A 284 12.48 6.49 22.13
CA ALA A 284 13.80 6.93 21.71
C ALA A 284 14.44 7.86 22.74
N ALA A 285 13.68 8.83 23.26
CA ALA A 285 14.11 9.69 24.37
C ALA A 285 14.51 8.88 25.60
N THR A 286 13.74 7.85 25.95
CA THR A 286 14.06 6.95 27.08
C THR A 286 15.39 6.24 26.88
N VAL A 287 15.70 5.78 25.66
CA VAL A 287 17.00 5.15 25.34
C VAL A 287 18.16 6.14 25.51
N LEU A 288 18.01 7.36 24.98
CA LEU A 288 19.05 8.39 25.05
C LEU A 288 19.36 8.76 26.51
N VAL A 289 18.32 9.04 27.31
CA VAL A 289 18.48 9.38 28.74
C VAL A 289 19.06 8.20 29.53
N THR A 290 18.55 6.97 29.31
CA THR A 290 19.07 5.77 29.99
C THR A 290 20.54 5.52 29.64
N THR A 291 20.92 5.76 28.39
CA THR A 291 22.31 5.63 27.92
C THR A 291 23.22 6.71 28.54
N ALA A 292 22.75 7.96 28.62
CA ALA A 292 23.49 9.05 29.29
C ALA A 292 23.73 8.74 30.78
N VAL A 293 22.69 8.25 31.48
CA VAL A 293 22.78 7.78 32.86
C VAL A 293 23.81 6.66 32.99
N GLY A 294 23.76 5.65 32.11
CA GLY A 294 24.66 4.50 32.15
C GLY A 294 26.13 4.82 31.85
N ARG A 295 26.38 5.96 31.17
CA ARG A 295 27.72 6.51 30.86
C ARG A 295 28.22 7.50 31.92
N GLU A 296 27.38 7.85 32.89
CA GLU A 296 27.63 8.93 33.86
C GLU A 296 27.93 10.29 33.18
N ASP A 297 27.31 10.54 32.02
CA ASP A 297 27.44 11.80 31.28
C ASP A 297 26.50 12.87 31.84
N ILE A 298 26.89 13.44 32.99
CA ILE A 298 26.05 14.39 33.76
C ILE A 298 25.62 15.59 32.91
N PRO A 299 26.50 16.28 32.16
CA PRO A 299 26.09 17.46 31.39
C PRO A 299 25.01 17.15 30.36
N SER A 300 25.17 16.08 29.57
CA SER A 300 24.17 15.69 28.57
C SER A 300 22.86 15.22 29.22
N MET A 301 22.94 14.53 30.36
CA MET A 301 21.74 14.12 31.12
C MET A 301 20.95 15.34 31.64
N GLU A 302 21.63 16.34 32.22
CA GLU A 302 20.99 17.57 32.70
C GLU A 302 20.33 18.34 31.56
N GLU A 303 21.01 18.47 30.41
CA GLU A 303 20.49 19.14 29.22
C GLU A 303 19.23 18.44 28.68
N MET A 304 19.27 17.12 28.50
CA MET A 304 18.14 16.33 28.01
C MET A 304 16.93 16.41 28.95
N VAL A 305 17.16 16.26 30.26
CA VAL A 305 16.07 16.28 31.25
C VAL A 305 15.46 17.68 31.37
N SER A 306 16.27 18.74 31.30
CA SER A 306 15.77 20.11 31.24
C SER A 306 14.93 20.35 29.99
N ALA A 307 15.39 19.88 28.82
CA ALA A 307 14.67 20.03 27.56
C ALA A 307 13.30 19.33 27.58
N LEU A 308 13.21 18.13 28.17
CA LEU A 308 11.94 17.41 28.36
C LEU A 308 11.03 18.04 29.42
N ALA A 309 11.62 18.74 30.41
CA ALA A 309 10.85 19.46 31.43
C ALA A 309 10.12 20.66 30.83
N ASP A 310 10.79 21.41 29.96
CA ASP A 310 10.26 22.63 29.33
C ASP A 310 9.04 22.36 28.43
N THR A 311 8.94 21.16 27.87
CA THR A 311 7.82 20.75 27.01
C THR A 311 6.65 20.14 27.81
N GLY A 312 6.81 19.90 29.12
CA GLY A 312 5.82 19.21 29.95
C GLY A 312 5.84 17.67 29.80
N TYR A 313 6.84 17.11 29.11
CA TYR A 313 6.96 15.68 28.79
C TYR A 313 7.73 14.86 29.83
N LEU A 314 8.13 15.43 30.97
CA LEU A 314 8.79 14.68 32.07
C LEU A 314 8.01 13.42 32.52
N LYS A 315 6.69 13.37 32.34
CA LYS A 315 5.84 12.21 32.69
C LYS A 315 5.98 11.01 31.74
N VAL A 316 6.67 11.19 30.63
CA VAL A 316 6.86 10.15 29.59
C VAL A 316 7.96 9.18 29.98
N LEU A 317 9.00 9.64 30.67
CA LEU A 317 10.09 8.77 31.10
C LEU A 317 9.61 7.81 32.20
N PRO A 318 10.02 6.53 32.17
CA PRO A 318 9.71 5.60 33.26
C PRO A 318 10.19 6.13 34.61
N GLU A 319 9.37 6.03 35.66
CA GLU A 319 9.68 6.58 37.00
C GLU A 319 11.03 6.11 37.55
N VAL A 320 11.43 4.90 37.20
CA VAL A 320 12.70 4.31 37.61
C VAL A 320 13.90 5.03 36.98
N VAL A 321 13.77 5.50 35.73
CA VAL A 321 14.79 6.33 35.06
C VAL A 321 14.86 7.70 35.72
N LEU A 322 13.71 8.34 35.95
CA LEU A 322 13.63 9.65 36.61
C LEU A 322 14.28 9.64 38.00
N ARG A 323 13.98 8.63 38.82
CA ARG A 323 14.58 8.46 40.15
C ARG A 323 16.11 8.38 40.06
N ARG A 324 16.64 7.68 39.06
CA ARG A 324 18.10 7.54 38.89
C ARG A 324 18.75 8.83 38.44
N VAL A 325 18.10 9.57 37.55
CA VAL A 325 18.51 10.91 37.14
C VAL A 325 18.58 11.84 38.36
N GLU A 326 17.53 11.87 39.18
CA GLU A 326 17.49 12.66 40.43
C GLU A 326 18.62 12.29 41.40
N GLU A 327 18.93 10.99 41.55
CA GLU A 327 20.05 10.53 42.40
C GLU A 327 21.43 10.99 41.90
N LEU A 328 21.62 11.08 40.58
CA LEU A 328 22.90 11.46 39.98
C LEU A 328 23.08 12.98 39.91
N ILE A 329 22.03 13.72 39.55
CA ILE A 329 22.03 15.20 39.57
C ILE A 329 22.07 15.71 41.03
N GLY A 330 21.40 15.00 41.95
CA GLY A 330 21.39 15.30 43.38
C GLY A 330 22.70 14.98 44.13
N ARG A 331 23.69 14.35 43.49
CA ARG A 331 25.05 14.22 44.04
C ARG A 331 25.82 15.52 43.76
N PRO A 332 26.30 16.24 44.78
CA PRO A 332 27.05 17.48 44.55
C PRO A 332 28.37 17.15 43.85
N ALA A 333 28.54 17.63 42.61
CA ALA A 333 29.84 17.63 41.93
C ALA A 333 30.84 18.49 42.72
N PRO A 334 32.12 18.07 42.86
CA PRO A 334 33.16 18.95 43.36
C PRO A 334 33.33 20.14 42.41
N PRO A 335 33.61 21.35 42.91
CA PRO A 335 33.50 22.57 42.13
C PRO A 335 34.48 22.59 40.95
N PRO A 336 34.08 23.14 39.79
CA PRO A 336 34.97 23.27 38.65
C PRO A 336 36.03 24.36 38.89
N GLU A 337 37.28 24.06 38.52
CA GLU A 337 38.34 25.06 38.42
C GLU A 337 38.00 26.06 37.31
N VAL A 338 37.85 27.32 37.71
CA VAL A 338 37.62 28.46 36.84
C VAL A 338 38.83 28.66 35.94
N SER A 339 38.62 28.67 34.62
CA SER A 339 39.54 29.28 33.66
C SER A 339 38.80 30.36 32.88
N GLU A 340 39.02 31.61 33.29
CA GLU A 340 38.63 32.81 32.57
C GLU A 340 39.29 32.87 31.18
N LYS A 341 38.51 33.27 30.16
CA LYS A 341 38.97 34.25 29.17
C LYS A 341 37.82 34.93 28.42
N ASN A 342 37.59 36.17 28.84
CA ASN A 342 36.94 37.30 28.17
C ASN A 342 37.01 37.33 26.63
N ARG A 343 35.91 37.74 25.96
CA ARG A 343 35.73 39.07 25.31
C ARG A 343 34.36 39.22 24.57
N PRO A 344 33.93 40.44 24.16
CA PRO A 344 32.68 41.03 24.63
C PRO A 344 31.52 41.05 23.62
N HIS A 345 30.33 41.27 24.16
CA HIS A 345 29.11 41.62 23.44
C HIS A 345 29.27 42.84 22.53
N GLN A 346 28.88 42.68 21.27
CA GLN A 346 28.32 43.75 20.45
C GLN A 346 26.83 43.51 20.27
N SER A 347 26.04 44.45 20.75
CA SER A 347 24.63 44.61 20.45
C SER A 347 24.47 45.12 19.02
N SER A 348 23.94 44.28 18.14
CA SER A 348 23.32 44.70 16.88
C SER A 348 21.83 44.42 16.97
N THR A 349 21.07 45.50 17.08
CA THR A 349 19.67 45.62 16.67
C THR A 349 19.52 45.05 15.25
N SER A 350 18.78 43.95 15.12
CA SER A 350 18.31 43.47 13.82
C SER A 350 16.97 44.13 13.53
N ASP A 351 16.97 44.97 12.50
CA ASP A 351 15.79 45.41 11.78
C ASP A 351 14.92 44.20 11.43
N SER A 352 13.67 44.25 11.85
CA SER A 352 12.61 43.35 11.44
C SER A 352 12.19 43.70 10.02
N GLU A 353 12.80 43.05 9.03
CA GLU A 353 12.12 42.77 7.75
C GLU A 353 11.36 41.44 7.89
N PRO A 354 10.10 41.35 7.43
CA PRO A 354 9.33 40.12 7.52
C PRO A 354 9.85 39.09 6.51
N SER A 355 10.71 38.20 6.96
CA SER A 355 11.08 36.99 6.22
C SER A 355 9.89 36.03 6.20
N SER A 356 9.18 35.99 5.06
CA SER A 356 8.20 34.96 4.75
C SER A 356 8.92 33.66 4.36
N SER A 357 9.14 32.79 5.33
CA SER A 357 9.27 31.34 5.12
C SER A 357 8.98 30.65 6.45
N ALA A 358 7.71 30.68 6.88
CA ALA A 358 7.26 29.83 7.96
C ALA A 358 7.44 28.37 7.51
N SER A 359 8.11 27.56 8.33
CA SER A 359 8.13 26.12 8.11
C SER A 359 6.69 25.59 8.14
N PRO A 360 6.32 24.64 7.27
CA PRO A 360 4.99 24.04 7.30
C PRO A 360 4.79 23.32 8.65
N GLU A 361 3.72 23.66 9.35
CA GLU A 361 3.39 23.14 10.70
C GLU A 361 1.98 22.52 10.73
N SER A 362 1.32 22.41 9.57
CA SER A 362 -0.05 21.91 9.47
C SER A 362 -0.34 21.14 8.18
N TRP A 363 -1.42 20.34 8.21
CA TRP A 363 -1.94 19.63 7.03
C TRP A 363 -2.30 20.57 5.89
N LEU A 364 -2.81 21.76 6.20
CA LEU A 364 -3.14 22.79 5.21
C LEU A 364 -1.90 23.42 4.56
N ASP A 365 -0.71 23.27 5.17
CA ASP A 365 0.56 23.64 4.54
C ASP A 365 1.12 22.49 3.70
N LEU A 366 1.00 21.24 4.17
CA LEU A 366 1.49 20.06 3.45
C LEU A 366 0.72 19.78 2.16
N LEU A 367 -0.60 19.86 2.18
CA LEU A 367 -1.44 19.44 1.05
C LEU A 367 -1.21 20.29 -0.22
N PRO A 368 -1.04 21.62 -0.17
CA PRO A 368 -0.62 22.42 -1.32
C PRO A 368 0.74 22.03 -1.90
N LEU A 369 1.72 21.77 -1.03
CA LEU A 369 3.05 21.33 -1.44
C LEU A 369 2.99 19.92 -2.08
N ALA A 370 2.18 19.03 -1.50
CA ALA A 370 1.95 17.68 -2.00
C ALA A 370 1.25 17.70 -3.36
N ALA A 371 0.19 18.51 -3.51
CA ALA A 371 -0.54 18.71 -4.77
C ALA A 371 0.40 19.14 -5.91
N GLN A 372 1.33 20.05 -5.62
CA GLN A 372 2.33 20.54 -6.58
C GLN A 372 3.56 19.62 -6.71
N ARG A 373 3.60 18.51 -5.97
CA ARG A 373 4.72 17.56 -5.91
C ARG A 373 6.05 18.24 -5.58
N GLU A 374 6.03 19.22 -4.69
CA GLU A 374 7.23 19.92 -4.25
C GLU A 374 8.13 18.98 -3.45
N THR A 375 9.46 19.13 -3.61
CA THR A 375 10.45 18.34 -2.87
C THR A 375 10.24 18.45 -1.37
N ARG A 376 9.83 19.62 -0.88
CA ARG A 376 9.55 19.85 0.54
C ARG A 376 8.43 18.95 1.09
N ALA A 377 7.39 18.65 0.31
CA ALA A 377 6.34 17.72 0.73
C ALA A 377 6.87 16.29 0.89
N LEU A 378 7.74 15.86 -0.04
CA LEU A 378 8.39 14.55 0.03
C LEU A 378 9.34 14.47 1.22
N ASP A 379 10.04 15.55 1.53
CA ASP A 379 10.91 15.65 2.71
C ASP A 379 10.10 15.56 4.00
N ILE A 380 9.00 16.31 4.15
CA ILE A 380 8.11 16.26 5.32
C ILE A 380 7.57 14.84 5.57
N VAL A 381 7.13 14.15 4.51
CA VAL A 381 6.60 12.79 4.63
C VAL A 381 7.71 11.76 4.88
N ARG A 382 8.89 11.95 4.29
CA ARG A 382 10.07 11.10 4.52
C ARG A 382 10.57 11.23 5.96
N ASP A 383 10.64 12.47 6.43
CA ASP A 383 11.21 12.85 7.72
C ASP A 383 10.14 12.85 8.82
N GLU A 384 8.91 12.46 8.47
CA GLU A 384 7.77 12.23 9.38
C GLU A 384 7.45 13.44 10.28
N GLU A 385 7.77 14.65 9.83
CA GLU A 385 7.63 15.91 10.60
C GLU A 385 6.20 16.16 11.09
N TRP A 386 5.21 15.56 10.42
CA TRP A 386 3.79 15.69 10.71
C TRP A 386 3.32 14.93 11.97
N HIS A 387 4.14 14.05 12.58
CA HIS A 387 3.75 13.33 13.81
C HIS A 387 3.46 14.25 15.00
N ASN A 388 4.09 15.43 15.02
CA ASN A 388 3.93 16.42 16.08
C ASN A 388 2.83 17.45 15.76
N TRP A 389 2.14 17.31 14.63
CA TRP A 389 1.06 18.21 14.24
C TRP A 389 -0.27 17.80 14.88
N PRO A 390 -1.23 18.74 14.98
CA PRO A 390 -2.60 18.41 15.35
C PRO A 390 -3.20 17.35 14.42
N SER A 391 -4.13 16.54 14.94
CA SER A 391 -4.81 15.53 14.14
C SER A 391 -5.52 16.19 12.96
N PRO A 392 -5.48 15.63 11.73
CA PRO A 392 -6.20 16.20 10.59
C PRO A 392 -7.73 16.23 10.82
N ALA A 393 -8.24 15.45 11.78
CA ALA A 393 -9.64 15.54 12.22
C ALA A 393 -10.03 16.91 12.79
N GLU A 394 -9.08 17.69 13.33
CA GLU A 394 -9.34 19.04 13.84
C GLU A 394 -9.60 20.06 12.72
N SER A 395 -9.19 19.76 11.49
CA SER A 395 -9.34 20.65 10.32
C SER A 395 -10.02 19.94 9.14
N ASP A 396 -10.87 18.94 9.43
CA ASP A 396 -11.45 18.05 8.43
C ASP A 396 -12.19 18.79 7.31
N GLU A 397 -13.02 19.79 7.64
CA GLU A 397 -13.76 20.58 6.65
C GLU A 397 -12.87 21.47 5.78
N ASP A 398 -11.81 22.05 6.36
CA ASP A 398 -10.88 22.91 5.62
C ASP A 398 -10.03 22.08 4.65
N ILE A 399 -9.58 20.91 5.12
CA ILE A 399 -8.82 19.95 4.33
C ILE A 399 -9.67 19.43 3.17
N SER A 400 -10.91 18.99 3.44
CA SER A 400 -11.79 18.47 2.39
C SER A 400 -12.09 19.55 1.34
N ARG A 401 -12.37 20.79 1.75
CA ARG A 401 -12.60 21.92 0.84
C ARG A 401 -11.40 22.20 -0.06
N PHE A 402 -10.18 22.09 0.47
CA PHE A 402 -8.97 22.22 -0.33
C PHE A 402 -8.85 21.09 -1.36
N LEU A 403 -9.04 19.85 -0.90
CA LEU A 403 -8.94 18.66 -1.74
C LEU A 403 -9.96 18.66 -2.88
N ASP A 404 -11.21 19.01 -2.60
CA ASP A 404 -12.30 19.06 -3.60
C ASP A 404 -12.05 20.10 -4.71
N ALA A 405 -11.16 21.06 -4.48
CA ALA A 405 -10.79 22.09 -5.45
C ALA A 405 -9.61 21.72 -6.36
N LEU A 406 -8.95 20.58 -6.13
CA LEU A 406 -7.78 20.15 -6.90
C LEU A 406 -8.14 19.62 -8.29
N ASP A 407 -7.23 19.82 -9.25
CA ASP A 407 -7.29 19.15 -10.56
C ASP A 407 -6.78 17.70 -10.50
N ASP A 408 -7.03 16.91 -11.54
CA ASP A 408 -6.66 15.48 -11.62
C ASP A 408 -5.18 15.22 -11.34
N SER A 409 -4.30 16.12 -11.80
CA SER A 409 -2.85 15.97 -11.67
C SER A 409 -2.38 16.24 -10.24
N SER A 410 -2.97 17.26 -9.62
CA SER A 410 -2.72 17.68 -8.24
C SER A 410 -3.24 16.64 -7.26
N TRP A 411 -4.44 16.12 -7.53
CA TRP A 411 -5.02 15.02 -6.77
C TRP A 411 -4.15 13.76 -6.81
N LYS A 412 -3.61 13.41 -7.98
CA LYS A 412 -2.68 12.27 -8.10
C LYS A 412 -1.49 12.42 -7.16
N ASN A 413 -0.92 13.62 -7.07
CA ASN A 413 0.21 13.85 -6.18
C ASN A 413 -0.22 13.85 -4.71
N ALA A 414 -1.35 14.48 -4.38
CA ALA A 414 -1.90 14.48 -3.03
C ALA A 414 -2.20 13.06 -2.53
N TRP A 415 -2.80 12.20 -3.36
CA TRP A 415 -3.01 10.79 -3.04
C TRP A 415 -1.70 10.06 -2.77
N GLU A 416 -0.72 10.19 -3.68
CA GLU A 416 0.57 9.48 -3.57
C GLU A 416 1.40 9.90 -2.35
N ILE A 417 1.25 11.15 -1.89
CA ILE A 417 2.09 11.73 -0.83
C ILE A 417 1.37 11.73 0.52
N ALA A 418 0.08 12.10 0.57
CA ALA A 418 -0.61 12.44 1.80
C ALA A 418 -1.59 11.37 2.32
N SER A 419 -2.06 10.42 1.48
CA SER A 419 -3.08 9.45 1.91
C SER A 419 -2.62 8.55 3.06
N GLY A 420 -1.39 8.01 2.99
CA GLY A 420 -0.79 7.21 4.06
C GLY A 420 -0.62 8.00 5.37
N PRO A 421 0.11 9.13 5.37
CA PRO A 421 0.22 10.01 6.53
C PRO A 421 -1.12 10.41 7.14
N PHE A 422 -2.11 10.74 6.31
CA PHE A 422 -3.44 11.08 6.77
C PHE A 422 -4.11 9.93 7.52
N ILE A 423 -4.14 8.72 6.93
CA ILE A 423 -4.75 7.54 7.57
C ILE A 423 -4.10 7.27 8.92
N GLU A 424 -2.78 7.41 9.00
CA GLU A 424 -2.01 7.19 10.21
C GLU A 424 -2.30 8.25 11.28
N ALA A 425 -2.29 9.54 10.91
CA ALA A 425 -2.50 10.65 11.82
C ALA A 425 -3.93 10.76 12.39
N VAL A 426 -4.95 10.34 11.62
CA VAL A 426 -6.32 10.23 12.15
C VAL A 426 -6.39 9.15 13.24
N GLY A 427 -5.68 8.04 13.05
CA GLY A 427 -5.68 6.91 13.97
C GLY A 427 -7.07 6.30 14.20
N TYR A 428 -7.28 5.72 15.38
CA TYR A 428 -8.56 5.13 15.80
C TYR A 428 -9.41 6.04 16.70
N GLU A 429 -8.79 7.02 17.35
CA GLU A 429 -9.43 7.87 18.36
C GLU A 429 -10.29 8.97 17.73
N TYR A 430 -9.89 9.44 16.55
CA TYR A 430 -10.55 10.52 15.84
C TYR A 430 -11.18 10.03 14.53
N SER A 431 -12.00 10.89 13.95
CA SER A 431 -12.65 10.66 12.67
C SER A 431 -12.61 11.93 11.84
N ALA A 432 -12.17 11.81 10.59
CA ALA A 432 -12.11 12.88 9.61
C ALA A 432 -12.95 12.50 8.38
N PRO A 433 -14.30 12.43 8.51
CA PRO A 433 -15.17 11.87 7.48
C PRO A 433 -15.17 12.65 6.17
N HIS A 434 -15.07 13.98 6.20
CA HIS A 434 -15.10 14.79 4.97
C HIS A 434 -13.83 14.60 4.14
N THR A 435 -12.67 14.61 4.78
CA THR A 435 -11.39 14.35 4.13
C THR A 435 -11.32 12.90 3.61
N ALA A 436 -11.80 11.94 4.41
CA ALA A 436 -11.86 10.54 3.99
C ALA A 436 -12.76 10.35 2.75
N LEU A 437 -13.92 11.03 2.72
CA LEU A 437 -14.82 11.07 1.57
C LEU A 437 -14.16 11.63 0.31
N SER A 438 -13.42 12.75 0.41
CA SER A 438 -12.70 13.32 -0.75
C SER A 438 -11.66 12.34 -1.30
N PHE A 439 -10.86 11.70 -0.43
CA PHE A 439 -9.89 10.68 -0.84
C PHE A 439 -10.55 9.43 -1.46
N LEU A 440 -11.64 8.93 -0.88
CA LEU A 440 -12.41 7.80 -1.43
C LEU A 440 -12.96 8.12 -2.81
N THR A 441 -13.56 9.31 -2.95
CA THR A 441 -14.14 9.79 -4.21
C THR A 441 -13.09 9.82 -5.30
N TYR A 442 -11.91 10.39 -5.01
CA TYR A 442 -10.78 10.38 -5.93
C TYR A 442 -10.33 8.96 -6.28
N ALA A 443 -10.06 8.12 -5.27
CA ALA A 443 -9.52 6.78 -5.49
C ALA A 443 -10.43 5.92 -6.39
N LEU A 444 -11.74 5.95 -6.13
CA LEU A 444 -12.72 5.15 -6.87
C LEU A 444 -12.99 5.73 -8.26
N SER A 445 -13.08 7.07 -8.41
CA SER A 445 -13.30 7.72 -9.71
C SER A 445 -12.14 7.52 -10.69
N PHE A 446 -10.90 7.40 -10.18
CA PHE A 446 -9.70 7.20 -10.98
C PHE A 446 -9.19 5.75 -10.95
N HIS A 447 -10.03 4.79 -10.54
CA HIS A 447 -9.73 3.35 -10.54
C HIS A 447 -8.41 2.99 -9.84
N ARG A 448 -8.13 3.64 -8.70
CA ARG A 448 -7.00 3.32 -7.82
C ARG A 448 -7.31 2.04 -7.03
N LEU A 449 -7.18 0.89 -7.68
CA LEU A 449 -7.61 -0.41 -7.17
C LEU A 449 -6.44 -1.41 -7.04
N GLY A 450 -5.21 -0.92 -6.91
CA GLY A 450 -4.06 -1.77 -6.58
C GLY A 450 -4.15 -2.30 -5.15
N PRO A 451 -3.39 -3.36 -4.79
CA PRO A 451 -3.47 -3.98 -3.46
C PRO A 451 -3.29 -2.97 -2.31
N GLY A 452 -2.31 -2.08 -2.40
CA GLY A 452 -2.11 -1.02 -1.40
C GLY A 452 -3.20 0.06 -1.40
N ASP A 453 -3.80 0.35 -2.56
CA ASP A 453 -4.93 1.29 -2.60
C ASP A 453 -6.18 0.67 -1.98
N LEU A 454 -6.44 -0.62 -2.20
CA LEU A 454 -7.61 -1.28 -1.63
C LEU A 454 -7.55 -1.31 -0.10
N LEU A 455 -6.36 -1.48 0.48
CA LEU A 455 -6.14 -1.30 1.92
C LEU A 455 -6.42 0.15 2.35
N ALA A 456 -5.94 1.14 1.59
CA ALA A 456 -6.23 2.55 1.88
C ALA A 456 -7.73 2.87 1.76
N ILE A 457 -8.42 2.37 0.74
CA ILE A 457 -9.87 2.55 0.54
C ILE A 457 -10.63 1.88 1.70
N GLN A 458 -10.22 0.69 2.14
CA GLN A 458 -10.81 0.01 3.30
C GLN A 458 -10.63 0.85 4.56
N ALA A 459 -9.43 1.41 4.75
CA ALA A 459 -9.11 2.29 5.86
C ALA A 459 -9.91 3.60 5.88
N LEU A 460 -10.02 4.26 4.73
CA LEU A 460 -10.79 5.49 4.57
C LEU A 460 -12.29 5.23 4.75
N THR A 461 -12.79 4.10 4.24
CA THR A 461 -14.19 3.68 4.44
C THR A 461 -14.47 3.46 5.91
N GLU A 462 -13.55 2.82 6.64
CA GLU A 462 -13.67 2.67 8.08
C GLU A 462 -13.70 4.03 8.80
N ILE A 463 -12.76 4.94 8.51
CA ILE A 463 -12.71 6.28 9.10
C ILE A 463 -14.06 6.99 8.88
N PHE A 464 -14.59 6.94 7.66
CA PHE A 464 -15.88 7.52 7.32
C PHE A 464 -17.04 6.87 8.10
N LEU A 465 -17.12 5.54 8.15
CA LEU A 465 -18.22 4.84 8.81
C LEU A 465 -18.23 5.02 10.34
N ARG A 466 -17.06 5.18 10.99
CA ARG A 466 -16.96 5.46 12.42
C ARG A 466 -17.56 6.81 12.82
N SER A 467 -17.65 7.76 11.88
CA SER A 467 -18.28 9.07 12.12
C SER A 467 -19.79 9.03 12.31
N SER A 468 -20.43 7.87 12.07
CA SER A 468 -21.90 7.74 12.00
C SER A 468 -22.52 8.70 10.97
N PRO A 469 -22.21 8.50 9.67
CA PRO A 469 -22.59 9.42 8.60
C PRO A 469 -24.11 9.56 8.46
N SER A 470 -24.54 10.67 7.83
CA SER A 470 -25.95 10.85 7.50
C SER A 470 -26.44 9.75 6.55
N PRO A 471 -27.74 9.44 6.50
CA PRO A 471 -28.27 8.43 5.57
C PRO A 471 -27.98 8.73 4.09
N GLY A 472 -27.82 10.01 3.72
CA GLY A 472 -27.45 10.42 2.37
C GLY A 472 -25.98 10.09 2.08
N ASP A 473 -25.06 10.61 2.89
CA ASP A 473 -23.63 10.39 2.70
C ASP A 473 -23.25 8.90 2.81
N TYR A 474 -23.94 8.17 3.70
CA TYR A 474 -23.81 6.71 3.80
C TYR A 474 -24.18 6.01 2.49
N ARG A 475 -25.28 6.42 1.85
CA ARG A 475 -25.72 5.85 0.57
C ARG A 475 -24.69 6.13 -0.52
N ASP A 476 -24.31 7.38 -0.67
CA ASP A 476 -23.42 7.83 -1.75
C ASP A 476 -22.07 7.10 -1.70
N ILE A 477 -21.47 6.95 -0.51
CA ILE A 477 -20.21 6.22 -0.35
C ILE A 477 -20.35 4.73 -0.64
N LEU A 478 -21.38 4.07 -0.10
CA LEU A 478 -21.53 2.64 -0.32
C LEU A 478 -21.85 2.32 -1.78
N GLU A 479 -22.66 3.15 -2.47
CA GLU A 479 -22.93 3.02 -3.90
C GLU A 479 -21.66 3.24 -4.74
N LEU A 480 -20.82 4.21 -4.34
CA LEU A 480 -19.54 4.45 -5.01
C LEU A 480 -18.61 3.24 -4.89
N VAL A 481 -18.44 2.69 -3.68
CA VAL A 481 -17.63 1.46 -3.47
C VAL A 481 -18.24 0.28 -4.24
N GLN A 482 -19.57 0.14 -4.20
CA GLN A 482 -20.30 -0.92 -4.91
C GLN A 482 -20.01 -0.87 -6.42
N SER A 483 -20.03 0.32 -7.03
CA SER A 483 -19.81 0.52 -8.46
C SER A 483 -18.41 0.05 -8.92
N SER A 484 -17.44 0.08 -8.02
CA SER A 484 -16.07 -0.36 -8.30
C SER A 484 -15.84 -1.87 -8.14
N CYS A 485 -16.73 -2.57 -7.42
CA CYS A 485 -16.49 -3.95 -6.97
C CYS A 485 -16.21 -4.93 -8.13
N GLU A 486 -16.84 -4.75 -9.29
CA GLU A 486 -16.62 -5.61 -10.46
C GLU A 486 -15.17 -5.58 -10.98
N GLN A 487 -14.42 -4.52 -10.67
CA GLN A 487 -13.06 -4.32 -11.16
C GLN A 487 -12.01 -5.00 -10.29
N TRP A 488 -12.29 -5.24 -9.00
CA TRP A 488 -11.27 -5.70 -8.04
C TRP A 488 -11.68 -6.90 -7.18
N VAL A 489 -12.98 -7.17 -7.00
CA VAL A 489 -13.42 -8.32 -6.20
C VAL A 489 -13.12 -9.62 -6.96
N SER A 490 -12.17 -10.38 -6.43
CA SER A 490 -11.68 -11.63 -7.02
C SER A 490 -11.21 -12.59 -5.93
N PRO A 491 -10.98 -13.88 -6.24
CA PRO A 491 -10.40 -14.82 -5.28
C PRO A 491 -9.06 -14.37 -4.68
N GLU A 492 -8.25 -13.62 -5.44
CA GLU A 492 -6.97 -13.08 -4.98
C GLU A 492 -7.16 -11.97 -3.93
N ASN A 493 -8.19 -11.14 -4.12
CA ASN A 493 -8.55 -10.05 -3.20
C ASN A 493 -9.64 -10.46 -2.19
N ALA A 494 -9.87 -11.75 -1.99
CA ALA A 494 -10.97 -12.25 -1.17
C ALA A 494 -10.90 -11.73 0.27
N ILE A 495 -9.71 -11.71 0.88
CA ILE A 495 -9.54 -11.21 2.26
C ILE A 495 -9.94 -9.75 2.38
N VAL A 496 -9.50 -8.90 1.45
CA VAL A 496 -9.85 -7.48 1.46
C VAL A 496 -11.37 -7.30 1.29
N ALA A 497 -11.99 -8.02 0.36
CA ALA A 497 -13.44 -7.97 0.17
C ALA A 497 -14.23 -8.43 1.42
N LEU A 498 -13.73 -9.45 2.13
CA LEU A 498 -14.32 -9.90 3.39
C LEU A 498 -14.10 -8.90 4.52
N ASP A 499 -12.96 -8.23 4.59
CA ASP A 499 -12.72 -7.15 5.56
C ASP A 499 -13.63 -5.93 5.32
N PHE A 500 -13.95 -5.60 4.06
CA PHE A 500 -14.99 -4.63 3.74
C PHE A 500 -16.37 -5.08 4.23
N ALA A 501 -16.78 -6.30 3.91
CA ALA A 501 -18.07 -6.84 4.34
C ALA A 501 -18.19 -6.93 5.88
N ASP A 502 -17.09 -7.32 6.55
CA ASP A 502 -16.97 -7.31 8.00
C ASP A 502 -17.18 -5.90 8.58
N ARG A 503 -16.64 -4.88 7.91
CA ARG A 503 -16.88 -3.48 8.32
C ARG A 503 -18.32 -3.04 8.19
N LEU A 504 -19.06 -3.53 7.21
CA LEU A 504 -20.49 -3.26 7.09
C LEU A 504 -21.31 -3.90 8.20
N VAL A 505 -20.85 -5.03 8.74
CA VAL A 505 -21.48 -5.68 9.91
C VAL A 505 -21.23 -4.87 11.17
N LEU A 506 -19.99 -4.42 11.39
CA LEU A 506 -19.59 -3.75 12.64
C LEU A 506 -20.00 -2.27 12.71
N SER A 507 -20.30 -1.65 11.57
CA SER A 507 -20.68 -0.24 11.51
C SER A 507 -22.18 0.00 11.67
N ALA A 508 -22.56 1.20 12.08
CA ALA A 508 -23.95 1.63 12.04
C ALA A 508 -24.53 1.51 10.61
N CYS A 509 -25.81 1.17 10.52
CA CYS A 509 -26.50 0.98 9.23
C CYS A 509 -27.71 1.92 9.13
N PRO A 510 -27.51 3.15 8.63
CA PRO A 510 -28.59 4.08 8.34
C PRO A 510 -29.53 3.59 7.23
N ASP A 511 -29.00 2.83 6.25
CA ASP A 511 -29.77 2.30 5.12
C ASP A 511 -29.44 0.82 4.87
N ARG A 512 -30.38 -0.07 5.21
CA ARG A 512 -30.21 -1.52 5.08
C ARG A 512 -30.16 -1.99 3.62
N ALA A 513 -30.88 -1.32 2.73
CA ALA A 513 -30.97 -1.74 1.33
C ALA A 513 -29.62 -1.50 0.63
N VAL A 514 -29.02 -0.33 0.85
CA VAL A 514 -27.71 0.00 0.28
C VAL A 514 -26.62 -0.90 0.84
N ARG A 515 -26.65 -1.19 2.15
CA ARG A 515 -25.72 -2.14 2.77
C ARG A 515 -25.82 -3.53 2.13
N ALA A 516 -27.04 -4.02 1.90
CA ALA A 516 -27.27 -5.31 1.26
C ALA A 516 -26.75 -5.32 -0.20
N ASN A 517 -26.95 -4.23 -0.95
CA ASN A 517 -26.45 -4.12 -2.32
C ASN A 517 -24.91 -4.19 -2.39
N LEU A 518 -24.22 -3.47 -1.50
CA LEU A 518 -22.76 -3.55 -1.42
C LEU A 518 -22.31 -4.94 -0.96
N ALA A 519 -22.96 -5.54 0.04
CA ALA A 519 -22.66 -6.89 0.49
C ALA A 519 -22.81 -7.93 -0.64
N LEU A 520 -23.85 -7.81 -1.47
CA LEU A 520 -24.02 -8.64 -2.67
C LEU A 520 -22.90 -8.44 -3.68
N ALA A 521 -22.45 -7.20 -3.90
CA ALA A 521 -21.36 -6.89 -4.81
C ALA A 521 -20.00 -7.43 -4.33
N LEU A 522 -19.76 -7.43 -3.00
CA LEU A 522 -18.55 -7.98 -2.39
C LEU A 522 -18.55 -9.52 -2.35
N LEU A 523 -19.65 -10.14 -1.90
CA LEU A 523 -19.70 -11.57 -1.65
C LEU A 523 -20.13 -12.39 -2.88
N GLY A 524 -20.90 -11.81 -3.80
CA GLY A 524 -21.44 -12.50 -4.96
C GLY A 524 -20.38 -13.06 -5.93
N PRO A 525 -19.35 -12.28 -6.31
CA PRO A 525 -18.26 -12.80 -7.14
C PRO A 525 -17.47 -13.92 -6.44
N LEU A 526 -17.22 -13.78 -5.14
CA LEU A 526 -16.55 -14.80 -4.32
C LEU A 526 -17.37 -16.09 -4.25
N HIS A 527 -18.69 -15.97 -4.07
CA HIS A 527 -19.62 -17.10 -4.04
C HIS A 527 -19.60 -17.89 -5.36
N ARG A 528 -19.66 -17.19 -6.50
CA ARG A 528 -19.57 -17.83 -7.83
C ARG A 528 -18.26 -18.57 -8.05
N LEU A 529 -17.18 -18.09 -7.44
CA LEU A 529 -15.83 -18.63 -7.58
C LEU A 529 -15.39 -19.42 -6.34
N GLN A 530 -16.34 -19.83 -5.48
CA GLN A 530 -16.04 -20.42 -4.16
C GLN A 530 -15.13 -21.66 -4.23
N GLY A 531 -15.16 -22.43 -5.33
CA GLY A 531 -14.27 -23.57 -5.54
C GLY A 531 -12.78 -23.21 -5.72
N ARG A 532 -12.43 -21.91 -5.78
CA ARG A 532 -11.05 -21.41 -5.81
C ARG A 532 -10.62 -20.74 -4.50
N LEU A 533 -11.50 -20.73 -3.50
CA LEU A 533 -11.24 -20.10 -2.20
C LEU A 533 -10.76 -21.15 -1.20
N GLU A 534 -9.96 -20.71 -0.24
CA GLU A 534 -9.55 -21.54 0.89
C GLU A 534 -10.75 -21.83 1.82
N PRO A 535 -10.79 -23.00 2.49
CA PRO A 535 -11.84 -23.35 3.45
C PRO A 535 -12.17 -22.28 4.49
N SER A 536 -11.15 -21.66 5.08
CA SER A 536 -11.28 -20.59 6.08
C SER A 536 -12.01 -19.35 5.53
N ILE A 537 -11.75 -19.01 4.27
CA ILE A 537 -12.38 -17.89 3.55
C ILE A 537 -13.86 -18.21 3.30
N ILE A 538 -14.18 -19.42 2.84
CA ILE A 538 -15.57 -19.86 2.60
C ILE A 538 -16.39 -19.79 3.89
N GLU A 539 -15.82 -20.30 4.98
CA GLU A 539 -16.48 -20.29 6.29
C GLU A 539 -16.78 -18.87 6.80
N PHE A 540 -15.84 -17.93 6.61
CA PHE A 540 -16.03 -16.55 7.02
C PHE A 540 -17.04 -15.83 6.12
N ALA A 541 -16.99 -16.07 4.80
CA ALA A 541 -17.97 -15.55 3.85
C ALA A 541 -19.39 -16.05 4.14
N HIS A 542 -19.54 -17.32 4.55
CA HIS A 542 -20.82 -17.88 4.98
C HIS A 542 -21.38 -17.16 6.21
N GLN A 543 -20.55 -16.92 7.23
CA GLN A 543 -20.97 -16.17 8.41
C GLN A 543 -21.42 -14.75 8.05
N LEU A 544 -20.60 -14.02 7.29
CA LEU A 544 -20.92 -12.66 6.85
C LEU A 544 -22.20 -12.61 6.01
N SER A 545 -22.44 -13.63 5.19
CA SER A 545 -23.69 -13.74 4.43
C SER A 545 -24.90 -13.84 5.35
N GLY A 546 -24.83 -14.63 6.42
CA GLY A 546 -25.91 -14.73 7.41
C GLY A 546 -26.20 -13.42 8.15
N GLU A 547 -25.16 -12.72 8.58
CA GLU A 547 -25.29 -11.47 9.35
C GLU A 547 -25.69 -10.26 8.50
N LEU A 548 -25.27 -10.24 7.23
CA LEU A 548 -25.70 -9.26 6.24
C LEU A 548 -27.03 -9.63 5.59
N GLU A 549 -27.66 -10.73 6.02
CA GLU A 549 -28.95 -11.23 5.51
C GLU A 549 -28.92 -11.52 4.00
N ILE A 550 -27.78 -11.97 3.48
CA ILE A 550 -27.56 -12.33 2.08
C ILE A 550 -27.80 -13.83 1.86
N PRO A 551 -28.70 -14.23 0.96
CA PRO A 551 -29.10 -15.62 0.79
C PRO A 551 -28.13 -16.41 -0.11
N PHE A 552 -26.83 -16.38 0.20
CA PHE A 552 -25.83 -17.19 -0.51
C PHE A 552 -25.63 -18.54 0.18
N GLU A 553 -25.78 -19.62 -0.60
CA GLU A 553 -25.49 -20.98 -0.16
C GLU A 553 -24.02 -21.30 -0.43
N TRP A 554 -23.21 -21.26 0.63
CA TRP A 554 -21.80 -21.60 0.58
C TRP A 554 -21.60 -23.10 0.80
N HIS A 555 -20.81 -23.74 -0.07
CA HIS A 555 -20.42 -25.13 0.09
C HIS A 555 -19.33 -25.19 1.15
N LEU A 556 -19.76 -25.32 2.40
CA LEU A 556 -18.87 -25.59 3.50
C LEU A 556 -18.18 -26.94 3.22
N PRO A 557 -16.85 -27.02 3.30
CA PRO A 557 -16.15 -28.29 3.13
C PRO A 557 -16.76 -29.32 4.08
N GLU A 558 -17.14 -30.49 3.56
CA GLU A 558 -17.40 -31.63 4.42
C GLU A 558 -16.10 -31.88 5.18
N ARG A 559 -16.13 -31.85 6.52
CA ARG A 559 -15.00 -32.29 7.35
C ARG A 559 -14.79 -33.78 7.09
N LEU A 560 -14.09 -34.11 6.02
CA LEU A 560 -13.61 -35.46 5.77
C LEU A 560 -12.72 -35.81 6.97
N GLN A 561 -12.93 -36.99 7.54
CA GLN A 561 -12.11 -37.52 8.64
C GLN A 561 -10.63 -37.72 8.27
N GLU A 562 -10.21 -37.32 7.07
CA GLU A 562 -8.83 -37.29 6.61
C GLU A 562 -8.22 -35.93 6.95
N GLU A 563 -7.44 -35.93 8.04
CA GLU A 563 -6.49 -34.89 8.48
C GLU A 563 -6.95 -33.44 8.32
N ASP A 564 -7.96 -33.03 9.10
CA ASP A 564 -8.08 -31.61 9.44
C ASP A 564 -6.76 -31.20 10.14
N PRO A 565 -5.96 -30.28 9.58
CA PRO A 565 -4.65 -29.92 10.14
C PRO A 565 -4.78 -29.27 11.52
N LEU A 566 -5.97 -28.80 11.90
CA LEU A 566 -6.28 -28.29 13.22
C LEU A 566 -6.86 -29.37 14.16
N ALA A 567 -7.21 -30.55 13.64
CA ALA A 567 -7.70 -31.66 14.46
C ALA A 567 -6.56 -32.34 15.20
N GLY A 568 -6.76 -32.56 16.50
CA GLY A 568 -5.75 -33.17 17.37
C GLY A 568 -4.64 -32.20 17.81
N LEU A 569 -4.82 -30.90 17.62
CA LEU A 569 -3.96 -29.89 18.23
C LEU A 569 -3.90 -30.13 19.75
N PRO A 570 -2.71 -30.07 20.37
CA PRO A 570 -2.62 -30.05 21.82
C PRO A 570 -3.36 -28.82 22.37
N PRO A 571 -3.67 -28.78 23.68
CA PRO A 571 -4.28 -27.61 24.30
C PRO A 571 -3.30 -26.42 24.24
N LEU A 572 -3.43 -25.61 23.19
CA LEU A 572 -2.61 -24.43 22.94
C LEU A 572 -3.26 -23.17 23.54
N SER A 573 -2.44 -22.18 23.83
CA SER A 573 -2.85 -20.83 24.17
C SER A 573 -2.57 -19.85 23.03
N LEU A 574 -3.56 -19.01 22.73
CA LEU A 574 -3.52 -18.00 21.67
C LEU A 574 -3.72 -16.62 22.28
N LEU A 575 -2.85 -15.67 21.97
CA LEU A 575 -3.07 -14.23 22.18
C LEU A 575 -3.45 -13.55 20.87
N LEU A 576 -4.64 -12.94 20.83
CA LEU A 576 -5.04 -12.01 19.78
C LEU A 576 -4.84 -10.57 20.24
N TYR A 577 -4.20 -9.75 19.41
CA TYR A 577 -3.94 -8.34 19.71
C TYR A 577 -4.37 -7.40 18.59
N SER A 578 -5.13 -6.35 18.95
CA SER A 578 -5.60 -5.27 18.08
C SER A 578 -6.12 -4.11 18.95
N LEU A 579 -6.14 -2.88 18.45
CA LEU A 579 -6.84 -1.78 19.13
C LEU A 579 -8.36 -1.80 18.86
N ASP A 580 -8.80 -2.56 17.87
CA ASP A 580 -10.22 -2.77 17.59
C ASP A 580 -10.74 -3.97 18.40
N GLU A 581 -11.39 -3.69 19.53
CA GLU A 581 -12.00 -4.72 20.38
C GLU A 581 -13.06 -5.54 19.67
N ALA A 582 -13.80 -4.97 18.72
CA ALA A 582 -14.86 -5.68 18.01
C ALA A 582 -14.26 -6.75 17.08
N VAL A 583 -13.15 -6.42 16.42
CA VAL A 583 -12.37 -7.38 15.59
C VAL A 583 -11.84 -8.53 16.45
N LEU A 584 -11.34 -8.24 17.66
CA LEU A 584 -10.85 -9.27 18.59
C LEU A 584 -11.96 -10.24 19.02
N GLN A 585 -13.08 -9.71 19.52
CA GLN A 585 -14.21 -10.51 20.02
C GLN A 585 -14.80 -11.40 18.92
N ARG A 586 -14.89 -10.87 17.71
CA ARG A 586 -15.45 -11.59 16.56
C ARG A 586 -14.54 -12.72 16.09
N THR A 587 -13.24 -12.44 16.00
CA THR A 587 -12.24 -13.45 15.65
C THR A 587 -12.21 -14.55 16.71
N GLU A 588 -12.29 -14.21 18.00
CA GLU A 588 -12.39 -15.17 19.10
C GLU A 588 -13.61 -16.09 18.94
N ALA A 589 -14.80 -15.52 18.73
CA ALA A 589 -16.03 -16.29 18.59
C ALA A 589 -15.93 -17.34 17.46
N LYS A 590 -15.28 -16.96 16.35
CA LYS A 590 -15.07 -17.87 15.22
C LYS A 590 -14.04 -18.95 15.54
N LEU A 591 -12.91 -18.58 16.13
CA LEU A 591 -11.88 -19.53 16.54
C LEU A 591 -12.38 -20.54 17.58
N ARG A 592 -13.25 -20.13 18.50
CA ARG A 592 -13.90 -21.07 19.45
C ARG A 592 -14.79 -22.11 18.77
N THR A 593 -15.32 -21.79 17.60
CA THR A 593 -16.12 -22.73 16.79
C THR A 593 -15.23 -23.68 15.98
N LEU A 594 -14.09 -23.18 15.51
CA LEU A 594 -13.10 -23.93 14.73
C LEU A 594 -12.28 -24.88 15.61
N VAL A 595 -11.75 -24.38 16.73
CA VAL A 595 -10.86 -25.09 17.66
C VAL A 595 -11.37 -24.89 19.09
N PRO A 596 -12.37 -25.68 19.55
CA PRO A 596 -13.00 -25.48 20.86
C PRO A 596 -12.06 -25.60 22.06
N GLU A 597 -10.97 -26.35 21.94
CA GLU A 597 -9.99 -26.59 23.01
C GLU A 597 -8.96 -25.46 23.15
N LEU A 598 -8.96 -24.49 22.23
CA LEU A 598 -8.00 -23.37 22.21
C LEU A 598 -8.28 -22.38 23.33
N LYS A 599 -7.25 -22.07 24.13
CA LYS A 599 -7.32 -21.02 25.17
C LYS A 599 -6.99 -19.66 24.56
N ILE A 600 -8.01 -18.87 24.29
CA ILE A 600 -7.85 -17.55 23.65
C ILE A 600 -7.80 -16.45 24.71
N ALA A 601 -6.80 -15.58 24.62
CA ALA A 601 -6.67 -14.34 25.36
C ALA A 601 -6.70 -13.14 24.39
N LEU A 602 -7.40 -12.07 24.76
CA LEU A 602 -7.50 -10.85 23.97
C LEU A 602 -6.72 -9.71 24.64
N SER A 603 -6.13 -8.81 23.85
CA SER A 603 -5.55 -7.56 24.35
C SER A 603 -5.70 -6.41 23.37
N HIS A 604 -6.04 -5.24 23.90
CA HIS A 604 -6.11 -3.96 23.19
C HIS A 604 -5.31 -2.86 23.92
N ASP A 605 -4.40 -3.27 24.82
CA ASP A 605 -3.58 -2.36 25.62
C ASP A 605 -2.67 -1.51 24.70
N LYS A 606 -2.72 -0.19 24.86
CA LYS A 606 -1.94 0.76 24.03
C LYS A 606 -0.43 0.75 24.33
N VAL A 607 -0.06 0.26 25.50
CA VAL A 607 1.32 0.20 26.03
C VAL A 607 1.52 -1.13 26.75
N GLY A 608 2.77 -1.45 27.09
CA GLY A 608 3.08 -2.63 27.91
C GLY A 608 2.33 -2.59 29.25
N SER A 609 1.79 -3.73 29.67
CA SER A 609 1.08 -3.90 30.93
C SER A 609 1.43 -5.26 31.54
N ASP A 610 1.31 -5.41 32.86
CA ASP A 610 1.53 -6.71 33.52
C ASP A 610 0.58 -7.81 33.00
N SER A 611 -0.65 -7.41 32.67
CA SER A 611 -1.64 -8.27 32.03
C SER A 611 -1.18 -8.72 30.65
N LEU A 612 -0.72 -7.78 29.80
CA LEU A 612 -0.20 -8.08 28.47
C LEU A 612 1.05 -8.96 28.56
N ARG A 613 1.96 -8.69 29.51
CA ARG A 613 3.15 -9.50 29.77
C ARG A 613 2.78 -10.95 30.04
N HIS A 614 1.83 -11.14 30.97
CA HIS A 614 1.37 -12.45 31.37
C HIS A 614 0.70 -13.20 30.22
N LYS A 615 -0.13 -12.53 29.43
CA LYS A 615 -0.77 -13.12 28.24
C LYS A 615 0.26 -13.52 27.20
N SER A 616 1.21 -12.63 26.87
CA SER A 616 2.24 -12.87 25.85
C SER A 616 3.21 -13.99 26.24
N ARG A 617 3.65 -14.06 27.50
CA ARG A 617 4.57 -15.11 27.98
C ARG A 617 3.96 -16.51 28.01
N ASN A 618 2.65 -16.58 28.21
CA ASN A 618 1.92 -17.83 28.34
C ASN A 618 1.23 -18.28 27.05
N ALA A 619 1.37 -17.51 25.96
CA ALA A 619 0.84 -17.85 24.65
C ALA A 619 1.79 -18.80 23.91
N ASP A 620 1.24 -19.81 23.25
CA ASP A 620 1.97 -20.63 22.27
C ASP A 620 1.94 -19.98 20.89
N LEU A 621 0.86 -19.25 20.59
CA LEU A 621 0.67 -18.45 19.37
C LEU A 621 0.26 -17.02 19.72
N VAL A 622 0.87 -16.04 19.05
CA VAL A 622 0.49 -14.62 19.14
C VAL A 622 0.16 -14.11 17.74
N VAL A 623 -1.00 -13.47 17.60
CA VAL A 623 -1.48 -12.91 16.33
C VAL A 623 -1.73 -11.41 16.50
N LEU A 624 -1.08 -10.60 15.67
CA LEU A 624 -1.06 -9.14 15.76
C LEU A 624 -1.77 -8.48 14.56
N ALA A 625 -2.74 -7.60 14.80
CA ALA A 625 -3.24 -6.67 13.80
C ALA A 625 -2.42 -5.36 13.83
N THR A 626 -1.54 -5.20 12.85
CA THR A 626 -0.46 -4.18 12.80
C THR A 626 -0.95 -2.77 12.54
N ARG A 627 -2.06 -2.55 11.80
CA ARG A 627 -2.65 -1.21 11.60
C ARG A 627 -2.92 -0.47 12.92
N CYS A 628 -3.17 -1.27 13.94
CA CYS A 628 -3.60 -0.82 15.25
C CYS A 628 -2.44 -0.77 16.25
N ALA A 629 -1.31 -1.42 16.00
CA ALA A 629 -0.38 -1.69 17.09
C ALA A 629 0.58 -0.51 17.32
N LYS A 630 0.42 0.24 18.44
CA LYS A 630 1.45 1.21 18.85
C LYS A 630 2.80 0.49 19.00
N HIS A 631 3.86 1.11 18.48
CA HIS A 631 5.21 0.55 18.45
C HIS A 631 5.66 -0.06 19.79
N ALA A 632 5.39 0.64 20.90
CA ALA A 632 5.61 0.14 22.26
C ALA A 632 4.96 -1.23 22.53
N ALA A 633 3.67 -1.38 22.25
CA ALA A 633 2.93 -2.61 22.56
C ALA A 633 3.38 -3.79 21.69
N THR A 634 3.61 -3.58 20.39
CA THR A 634 4.11 -4.63 19.48
C THR A 634 5.50 -5.12 19.88
N GLY A 635 6.40 -4.17 20.18
CA GLY A 635 7.74 -4.49 20.66
C GLY A 635 7.70 -5.24 22.00
N PHE A 636 6.87 -4.76 22.92
CA PHE A 636 6.65 -5.38 24.23
C PHE A 636 6.14 -6.81 24.13
N ILE A 637 5.18 -7.08 23.25
CA ILE A 637 4.65 -8.42 22.99
C ILE A 637 5.75 -9.31 22.41
N THR A 638 6.49 -8.82 21.41
CA THR A 638 7.58 -9.58 20.75
C THR A 638 8.71 -9.96 21.73
N GLU A 639 9.02 -9.09 22.69
CA GLU A 639 9.96 -9.43 23.76
C GLU A 639 9.36 -10.38 24.79
N SER A 640 8.12 -10.18 25.20
CA SER A 640 7.48 -11.04 26.20
C SER A 640 7.20 -12.46 25.67
N ALA A 641 6.94 -12.60 24.37
CA ALA A 641 6.52 -13.82 23.71
C ALA A 641 7.70 -14.65 23.13
N LYS A 642 8.87 -14.70 23.80
CA LYS A 642 10.10 -15.34 23.26
C LYS A 642 9.95 -16.81 22.82
N LYS A 643 8.92 -17.51 23.31
CA LYS A 643 8.65 -18.93 23.01
C LYS A 643 7.47 -19.14 22.08
N ALA A 644 6.66 -18.10 21.83
CA ALA A 644 5.46 -18.21 21.04
C ALA A 644 5.81 -18.12 19.55
N HIS A 645 5.04 -18.83 18.71
CA HIS A 645 4.99 -18.51 17.29
C HIS A 645 4.25 -17.19 17.10
N MET A 646 4.73 -16.34 16.20
CA MET A 646 4.15 -15.02 15.96
C MET A 646 3.66 -14.92 14.52
N THR A 647 2.41 -14.50 14.34
CA THR A 647 1.85 -14.18 13.02
C THR A 647 1.22 -12.79 13.02
N TYR A 648 1.10 -12.21 11.84
CA TYR A 648 0.60 -10.85 11.65
C TYR A 648 -0.54 -10.87 10.65
N ALA A 649 -1.60 -10.11 10.95
CA ALA A 649 -2.71 -9.91 10.04
C ALA A 649 -2.31 -8.97 8.89
N ASP A 650 -2.66 -9.31 7.66
CA ASP A 650 -2.42 -8.48 6.47
C ASP A 650 -3.57 -7.48 6.24
N GLY A 651 -3.93 -6.75 7.30
CA GLY A 651 -5.08 -5.86 7.33
C GLY A 651 -5.62 -5.68 8.76
N SER A 652 -6.67 -4.85 8.90
CA SER A 652 -7.26 -4.53 10.21
C SER A 652 -8.60 -5.23 10.49
N GLY A 653 -9.17 -5.93 9.52
CA GLY A 653 -10.45 -6.60 9.69
C GLY A 653 -10.35 -7.98 10.32
N SER A 654 -11.51 -8.54 10.67
CA SER A 654 -11.60 -9.85 11.32
C SER A 654 -11.20 -10.99 10.38
N ALA A 655 -11.34 -10.84 9.05
CA ALA A 655 -10.93 -11.88 8.11
C ALA A 655 -9.40 -12.02 8.10
N SER A 656 -8.71 -10.89 8.04
CA SER A 656 -7.24 -10.83 8.10
C SER A 656 -6.69 -11.41 9.39
N LEU A 657 -7.29 -11.06 10.54
CA LEU A 657 -6.86 -11.57 11.85
C LEU A 657 -7.13 -13.08 12.00
N LEU A 658 -8.31 -13.54 11.56
CA LEU A 658 -8.68 -14.95 11.60
C LEU A 658 -7.74 -15.80 10.72
N ARG A 659 -7.45 -15.35 9.50
CA ARG A 659 -6.53 -16.04 8.60
C ARG A 659 -5.15 -16.20 9.25
N ALA A 660 -4.58 -15.12 9.77
CA ALA A 660 -3.28 -15.15 10.43
C ALA A 660 -3.25 -16.09 11.65
N ALA A 661 -4.37 -16.21 12.38
CA ALA A 661 -4.51 -17.17 13.47
C ALA A 661 -4.56 -18.62 12.96
N VAL A 662 -5.37 -18.91 11.94
CA VAL A 662 -5.50 -20.26 11.37
C VAL A 662 -4.19 -20.74 10.74
N ASP A 663 -3.49 -19.87 10.01
CA ASP A 663 -2.19 -20.17 9.40
C ASP A 663 -1.14 -20.47 10.48
N GLY A 664 -1.11 -19.67 11.55
CA GLY A 664 -0.21 -19.89 12.69
C GLY A 664 -0.49 -21.18 13.46
N LEU A 665 -1.77 -21.53 13.67
CA LEU A 665 -2.14 -22.80 14.30
C LEU A 665 -1.77 -23.99 13.42
N SER A 666 -1.94 -23.88 12.11
CA SER A 666 -1.57 -24.93 11.15
C SER A 666 -0.06 -25.16 11.12
N HIS A 667 0.74 -24.09 11.22
CA HIS A 667 2.20 -24.20 11.33
C HIS A 667 2.62 -24.94 12.61
N LEU A 668 2.01 -24.59 13.76
CA LEU A 668 2.27 -25.27 15.03
C LEU A 668 1.83 -26.74 15.02
N ALA A 669 0.78 -27.08 14.27
CA ALA A 669 0.38 -28.48 14.08
C ALA A 669 1.44 -29.29 13.33
N GLN A 670 1.99 -28.73 12.25
CA GLN A 670 3.02 -29.37 11.43
C GLN A 670 4.34 -29.57 12.18
N ASP A 671 4.76 -28.57 12.97
CA ASP A 671 5.98 -28.68 13.78
C ASP A 671 5.90 -29.80 14.82
N ASN A 672 4.72 -30.04 15.39
CA ASN A 672 4.49 -31.09 16.39
C ASN A 672 4.36 -32.50 15.79
N GLN A 673 4.05 -32.65 14.49
CA GLN A 673 4.01 -33.94 13.81
C GLN A 673 5.40 -34.47 13.41
N HIS A 674 6.42 -33.61 13.43
CA HIS A 674 7.81 -33.95 13.07
C HIS A 674 8.75 -34.18 14.27
N VAL A 675 8.21 -34.18 15.49
CA VAL A 675 8.90 -34.55 16.75
C VAL A 675 8.40 -35.91 17.22
#